data_AF-A0A928IPM2-F1
#
_entry.id   AF-A0A928IPM2-F1
#
_cell.length_a   1.000
_cell.length_b   1.000
_cell.length_c   1.000
_cell.angle_alpha   90.00
_cell.angle_beta   90.00
_cell.angle_gamma   90.00
#
_symmetry.space_group_name_H-M   'P 1'
#
loop_
_entity.id
_entity.type
_entity.pdbx_description
1 polymer ?
#
loop_
_entity_poly.entity_id
_entity_poly.type
_entity_poly.pdbx_seq_one_letter_code
_entity_poly.pdbx_strand_id
1 'polypeptide(L)'
;MPYLEEEQSKPIKLNSHNGQEFDVIVKGSLKVQVGTHVSVLNEGDSIFYNSIIPHGMVAVSEGGCEFHAVVLNPQDGDYSETYPEAPFIAAKTVKEESSVKTVADNFITSTYDEQGVFNGISFKNEDKFNFAFDCVDAIAEKAPDKLAMMWVAGDKSDRKFTFSDMKKYSAKTANYFESLGIKRGDTVMLVLKRHYQFWFCMLALHKIGAIAIPATNQLVEHDFTYRYKAAKVKAIVCTADGVVSEEAEKAAAEFPEMIKILVGGKKDGWNDFNVEMERFSTHFYRKEDTPCGNDPMLMLFTSGTTGYPRIATHSYKYALGHYPTAKHWHNVKPDGLHFTISDTGWGKALWGKLYGQWLCEAGVFTYDFDRFHPDDILPLFKKYGITTFCAPPTMYRFFIKEDLSKYDLSSIQYATTAGEALNPEVFNQFKKATGLTIMEGFGQTETTLSIANFVGSTPKIGSMGKASPLYDVVILDPDGNECKTGDAGEICIRTKDGAPCGLFIGYYLDEEKTNEVWHDGFYHTGDQATMDEDGYLWYVGRIDDVIKSSGYRIGPFEIESVIMELPYVLECAITPVPDEVRGQIVKATIVLTKNTVGTDALKKEIQEYVKTHTAPYKYPRIVEFVEELPKTISGKVRRVEIRKNDMQKMSK
;
A
#
# COMPACT_ATOMS: atom_id res chain seq x y z
N MET A 1 16.91 -31.05 -35.03
CA MET A 1 18.31 -31.52 -35.18
C MET A 1 18.33 -33.04 -35.33
N PRO A 2 18.96 -33.58 -36.39
CA PRO A 2 19.04 -35.03 -36.61
C PRO A 2 20.02 -35.69 -35.63
N TYR A 3 19.78 -36.96 -35.33
CA TYR A 3 20.75 -37.79 -34.62
C TYR A 3 21.83 -38.27 -35.58
N LEU A 4 23.09 -38.03 -35.22
CA LEU A 4 24.25 -38.50 -35.96
C LEU A 4 25.11 -39.35 -35.03
N GLU A 5 25.23 -40.64 -35.35
CA GLU A 5 25.96 -41.61 -34.53
C GLU A 5 27.45 -41.21 -34.37
N GLU A 6 28.03 -40.61 -35.41
CA GLU A 6 29.41 -40.14 -35.40
C GLU A 6 29.65 -38.92 -34.48
N GLU A 7 28.62 -38.18 -34.09
CA GLU A 7 28.72 -37.00 -33.21
C GLU A 7 28.62 -37.38 -31.72
N GLN A 8 28.12 -38.57 -31.39
CA GLN A 8 27.93 -39.01 -29.99
C GLN A 8 29.24 -39.24 -29.24
N SER A 9 30.31 -39.57 -29.98
CA SER A 9 31.64 -39.87 -29.43
C SER A 9 32.65 -38.73 -29.60
N LYS A 10 32.25 -37.61 -30.22
CA LYS A 10 33.10 -36.43 -30.47
C LYS A 10 32.75 -35.30 -29.49
N PRO A 11 33.70 -34.41 -29.13
CA PRO A 11 33.39 -33.19 -28.40
C PRO A 11 32.36 -32.33 -29.15
N ILE A 12 31.44 -31.72 -28.41
CA ILE A 12 30.43 -30.83 -29.00
C ILE A 12 31.15 -29.61 -29.58
N LYS A 13 30.90 -29.32 -30.86
CA LYS A 13 31.44 -28.14 -31.52
C LYS A 13 30.77 -26.90 -30.95
N LEU A 14 31.55 -25.99 -30.39
CA LEU A 14 31.07 -24.76 -29.78
C LEU A 14 31.15 -23.58 -30.75
N ASN A 15 30.17 -22.70 -30.70
CA ASN A 15 30.13 -21.40 -31.35
C ASN A 15 29.81 -20.30 -30.32
N SER A 16 29.99 -19.05 -30.69
CA SER A 16 29.57 -17.88 -29.89
C SER A 16 28.97 -16.84 -30.82
N HIS A 17 27.90 -16.17 -30.37
CA HIS A 17 27.29 -15.05 -31.09
C HIS A 17 26.69 -14.04 -30.11
N ASN A 18 26.53 -12.77 -30.52
CA ASN A 18 25.95 -11.74 -29.66
C ASN A 18 24.44 -11.97 -29.52
N GLY A 19 23.96 -12.06 -28.28
CA GLY A 19 22.54 -12.21 -27.98
C GLY A 19 22.29 -13.08 -26.75
N GLN A 20 21.02 -13.40 -26.54
CA GLN A 20 20.58 -14.42 -25.59
C GLN A 20 19.80 -15.49 -26.34
N GLU A 21 19.90 -16.75 -25.93
CA GLU A 21 19.24 -17.87 -26.59
C GLU A 21 18.45 -18.69 -25.57
N PHE A 22 17.22 -19.02 -25.97
CA PHE A 22 16.30 -19.86 -25.22
C PHE A 22 15.91 -21.06 -26.06
N ASP A 23 16.32 -22.25 -25.63
CA ASP A 23 15.99 -23.50 -26.31
C ASP A 23 14.93 -24.26 -25.50
N VAL A 24 13.85 -24.70 -26.14
CA VAL A 24 12.82 -25.58 -25.54
C VAL A 24 12.64 -26.86 -26.35
N ILE A 25 12.73 -28.01 -25.68
CA ILE A 25 12.65 -29.32 -26.34
C ILE A 25 11.17 -29.71 -26.52
N VAL A 26 10.77 -29.84 -27.77
CA VAL A 26 9.40 -30.22 -28.16
C VAL A 26 9.27 -31.74 -28.23
N LYS A 27 10.32 -32.44 -28.67
CA LYS A 27 10.33 -33.89 -28.79
C LYS A 27 11.75 -34.45 -28.88
N GLY A 28 12.02 -35.55 -28.16
CA GLY A 28 13.35 -36.19 -28.11
C GLY A 28 14.26 -35.59 -27.03
N SER A 29 15.59 -35.76 -27.19
CA SER A 29 16.57 -35.27 -26.21
C SER A 29 17.76 -34.57 -26.88
N LEU A 30 18.23 -33.49 -26.26
CA LEU A 30 19.32 -32.64 -26.74
C LEU A 30 20.41 -32.53 -25.67
N LYS A 31 21.66 -32.83 -26.02
CA LYS A 31 22.80 -32.57 -25.15
C LYS A 31 23.37 -31.20 -25.51
N VAL A 32 23.31 -30.26 -24.57
CA VAL A 32 23.75 -28.89 -24.74
C VAL A 32 24.97 -28.64 -23.86
N GLN A 33 25.98 -27.98 -24.43
CA GLN A 33 27.12 -27.46 -23.70
C GLN A 33 27.10 -25.93 -23.75
N VAL A 34 27.24 -25.28 -22.59
CA VAL A 34 27.39 -23.82 -22.45
C VAL A 34 28.59 -23.57 -21.55
N GLY A 35 29.66 -23.03 -22.12
CA GLY A 35 30.96 -22.92 -21.47
C GLY A 35 31.50 -24.29 -21.06
N THR A 36 31.69 -24.48 -19.76
CA THR A 36 32.14 -25.76 -19.17
C THR A 36 30.99 -26.65 -18.71
N HIS A 37 29.75 -26.15 -18.72
CA HIS A 37 28.58 -26.92 -18.30
C HIS A 37 28.01 -27.73 -19.46
N VAL A 38 27.70 -29.00 -19.19
CA VAL A 38 27.06 -29.92 -20.15
C VAL A 38 25.81 -30.49 -19.50
N SER A 39 24.68 -30.41 -20.17
CA SER A 39 23.40 -30.98 -19.71
C SER A 39 22.71 -31.73 -20.85
N VAL A 40 21.86 -32.68 -20.49
CA VAL A 40 20.95 -33.37 -21.43
C VAL A 40 19.54 -32.92 -21.09
N LEU A 41 18.90 -32.26 -22.05
CA LEU A 41 17.52 -31.77 -22.00
C LEU A 41 16.61 -32.81 -22.66
N ASN A 42 15.48 -33.12 -22.05
CA ASN A 42 14.45 -34.01 -22.58
C ASN A 42 13.20 -33.23 -22.95
N GLU A 43 12.23 -33.90 -23.57
CA GLU A 43 10.94 -33.31 -23.93
C GLU A 43 10.29 -32.55 -22.76
N GLY A 44 9.97 -31.26 -22.98
CA GLY A 44 9.45 -30.33 -21.98
C GLY A 44 10.51 -29.52 -21.23
N ASP A 45 11.79 -29.92 -21.28
CA ASP A 45 12.89 -29.15 -20.69
C ASP A 45 13.23 -27.93 -21.55
N SER A 46 13.82 -26.92 -20.90
CA SER A 46 14.32 -25.73 -21.58
C SER A 46 15.63 -25.24 -20.96
N ILE A 47 16.38 -24.44 -21.73
CA ILE A 47 17.60 -23.79 -21.28
C ILE A 47 17.64 -22.35 -21.80
N PHE A 48 18.05 -21.42 -20.94
CA PHE A 48 18.29 -20.02 -21.29
C PHE A 48 19.74 -19.66 -20.99
N TYR A 49 20.44 -19.06 -21.96
CA TYR A 49 21.84 -18.70 -21.79
C TYR A 49 22.25 -17.48 -22.61
N ASN A 50 23.34 -16.84 -22.19
CA ASN A 50 23.99 -15.78 -22.95
C ASN A 50 24.83 -16.41 -24.07
N SER A 51 24.47 -16.15 -25.33
CA SER A 51 25.08 -16.79 -26.50
C SER A 51 26.52 -16.33 -26.78
N ILE A 52 27.01 -15.31 -26.07
CA ILE A 52 28.43 -14.93 -26.10
C ILE A 52 29.28 -16.03 -25.46
N ILE A 53 28.73 -16.76 -24.49
CA ILE A 53 29.41 -17.91 -23.86
C ILE A 53 29.51 -19.02 -24.92
N PRO A 54 30.70 -19.62 -25.15
CA PRO A 54 30.85 -20.70 -26.13
C PRO A 54 29.87 -21.85 -25.87
N HIS A 55 28.99 -22.12 -26.83
CA HIS A 55 27.90 -23.07 -26.68
C HIS A 55 27.73 -23.95 -27.91
N GLY A 56 27.16 -25.14 -27.74
CA GLY A 56 26.87 -26.06 -28.82
C GLY A 56 25.94 -27.18 -28.35
N MET A 57 25.36 -27.91 -29.30
CA MET A 57 24.34 -28.90 -29.01
C MET A 57 24.37 -30.07 -30.01
N VAL A 58 24.00 -31.26 -29.54
CA VAL A 58 23.85 -32.48 -30.36
C VAL A 58 22.59 -33.24 -29.94
N ALA A 59 21.86 -33.80 -30.90
CA ALA A 59 20.71 -34.66 -30.59
C ALA A 59 21.20 -36.01 -30.03
N VAL A 60 20.53 -36.52 -28.99
CA VAL A 60 20.91 -37.75 -28.27
C VAL A 60 19.98 -38.92 -28.61
N SER A 61 18.71 -38.63 -28.92
CA SER A 61 17.71 -39.65 -29.26
C SER A 61 17.84 -40.10 -30.71
N GLU A 62 17.81 -41.41 -30.99
CA GLU A 62 17.93 -41.98 -32.35
C GLU A 62 16.91 -41.42 -33.37
N GLY A 63 15.75 -40.95 -32.91
CA GLY A 63 14.75 -40.25 -33.73
C GLY A 63 15.06 -38.78 -34.04
N GLY A 64 16.23 -38.27 -33.65
CA GLY A 64 16.55 -36.84 -33.63
C GLY A 64 15.88 -36.09 -32.47
N CYS A 65 16.07 -34.78 -32.44
CA CYS A 65 15.47 -33.89 -31.47
C CYS A 65 14.78 -32.71 -32.18
N GLU A 66 13.53 -32.46 -31.84
CA GLU A 66 12.76 -31.29 -32.23
C GLU A 66 12.75 -30.30 -31.06
N PHE A 67 13.21 -29.08 -31.31
CA PHE A 67 13.27 -28.03 -30.32
C PHE A 67 13.09 -26.67 -31.00
N HIS A 68 12.66 -25.67 -30.23
CA HIS A 68 12.64 -24.28 -30.67
C HIS A 68 13.82 -23.55 -30.05
N ALA A 69 14.71 -23.02 -30.89
CA ALA A 69 15.73 -22.06 -30.50
C ALA A 69 15.21 -20.65 -30.73
N VAL A 70 15.11 -19.86 -29.66
CA VAL A 70 14.67 -18.47 -29.70
C VAL A 70 15.87 -17.60 -29.38
N VAL A 71 16.42 -16.93 -30.39
CA VAL A 71 17.52 -15.98 -30.24
C VAL A 71 16.95 -14.57 -30.07
N LEU A 72 17.25 -13.94 -28.94
CA LEU A 72 16.82 -12.59 -28.58
C LEU A 72 17.97 -11.61 -28.88
N ASN A 73 17.66 -10.58 -29.69
CA ASN A 73 18.58 -9.58 -30.28
C ASN A 73 19.62 -10.09 -31.30
N PRO A 74 19.20 -10.65 -32.46
CA PRO A 74 20.13 -10.90 -33.57
C PRO A 74 20.55 -9.58 -34.25
N GLN A 75 21.85 -9.34 -34.40
CA GLN A 75 22.44 -8.05 -34.81
C GLN A 75 22.29 -7.65 -36.28
N ASP A 76 21.71 -8.46 -37.17
CA ASP A 76 21.75 -8.18 -38.63
C ASP A 76 20.45 -8.56 -39.37
N GLY A 77 19.35 -7.83 -39.11
CA GLY A 77 18.12 -7.98 -39.91
C GLY A 77 17.28 -6.73 -39.89
N ASP A 78 16.93 -6.23 -41.08
CA ASP A 78 15.96 -5.15 -41.30
C ASP A 78 14.73 -5.36 -40.41
N TYR A 79 14.44 -4.38 -39.57
CA TYR A 79 13.20 -4.31 -38.80
C TYR A 79 12.04 -4.18 -39.78
N SER A 80 11.42 -5.30 -40.18
CA SER A 80 10.02 -5.24 -40.59
C SER A 80 9.19 -5.20 -39.31
N GLU A 81 8.80 -3.99 -38.90
CA GLU A 81 7.77 -3.76 -37.91
C GLU A 81 6.48 -4.47 -38.34
N THR A 82 6.31 -5.73 -37.96
CA THR A 82 5.01 -6.40 -37.78
C THR A 82 5.27 -7.79 -37.22
N TYR A 83 5.54 -7.86 -35.91
CA TYR A 83 5.08 -9.03 -35.17
C TYR A 83 3.56 -9.04 -35.26
N PRO A 84 2.89 -10.19 -35.49
CA PRO A 84 1.53 -10.31 -35.04
C PRO A 84 1.61 -10.22 -33.51
N GLU A 85 1.37 -9.03 -32.98
CA GLU A 85 0.86 -8.88 -31.64
C GLU A 85 -0.28 -9.91 -31.54
N ALA A 86 -0.07 -11.02 -30.84
CA ALA A 86 -1.09 -11.39 -29.90
C ALA A 86 -0.97 -10.27 -28.87
N PRO A 87 -1.86 -9.25 -28.86
CA PRO A 87 -1.78 -8.27 -27.81
C PRO A 87 -1.93 -9.08 -26.53
N PHE A 88 -0.89 -9.08 -25.70
CA PHE A 88 -1.15 -9.04 -24.28
C PHE A 88 -2.11 -7.86 -24.15
N ILE A 89 -3.38 -8.17 -23.89
CA ILE A 89 -4.39 -7.15 -23.76
C ILE A 89 -3.93 -6.34 -22.55
N ALA A 90 -3.21 -5.25 -22.80
CA ALA A 90 -3.24 -4.08 -21.94
C ALA A 90 -4.71 -3.94 -21.61
N ALA A 91 -5.06 -3.99 -20.32
CA ALA A 91 -6.44 -3.77 -19.90
C ALA A 91 -6.87 -2.53 -20.67
N LYS A 92 -7.79 -2.71 -21.65
CA LYS A 92 -8.08 -1.68 -22.66
C LYS A 92 -8.17 -0.39 -21.89
N THR A 93 -7.22 0.53 -22.12
CA THR A 93 -7.43 1.91 -21.75
C THR A 93 -8.71 2.23 -22.50
N VAL A 94 -9.79 2.34 -21.74
CA VAL A 94 -11.09 2.70 -22.27
C VAL A 94 -10.83 4.04 -22.93
N LYS A 95 -10.69 4.03 -24.26
CA LYS A 95 -10.82 5.21 -25.13
C LYS A 95 -12.27 5.66 -25.07
N GLU A 96 -12.69 6.02 -23.88
CA GLU A 96 -13.94 6.61 -23.46
C GLU A 96 -13.64 7.13 -22.04
N GLU A 97 -12.68 8.06 -21.93
CA GLU A 97 -12.89 9.08 -20.89
C GLU A 97 -14.15 9.80 -21.32
N SER A 98 -15.26 9.51 -20.61
CA SER A 98 -16.44 10.35 -20.68
C SER A 98 -15.94 11.79 -20.55
N SER A 99 -16.27 12.64 -21.53
CA SER A 99 -15.96 14.06 -21.59
C SER A 99 -16.63 14.90 -20.48
N VAL A 100 -16.93 14.26 -19.35
CA VAL A 100 -17.69 14.81 -18.24
C VAL A 100 -16.71 15.47 -17.29
N LYS A 101 -16.67 16.80 -17.38
CA LYS A 101 -15.90 17.65 -16.47
C LYS A 101 -16.33 17.38 -15.02
N THR A 102 -15.37 17.03 -14.15
CA THR A 102 -15.58 16.87 -12.71
C THR A 102 -15.37 18.19 -11.96
N VAL A 103 -15.81 18.28 -10.71
CA VAL A 103 -15.49 19.45 -9.87
C VAL A 103 -13.97 19.62 -9.65
N ALA A 104 -13.22 18.52 -9.64
CA ALA A 104 -11.76 18.52 -9.42
C ALA A 104 -10.98 19.18 -10.58
N ASP A 105 -11.55 19.24 -11.79
CA ASP A 105 -10.91 19.85 -12.97
C ASP A 105 -10.72 21.37 -12.82
N ASN A 106 -11.38 21.99 -11.83
CA ASN A 106 -11.15 23.38 -11.45
C ASN A 106 -9.83 23.58 -10.68
N PHE A 107 -9.23 22.51 -10.16
CA PHE A 107 -8.01 22.54 -9.35
C PHE A 107 -6.89 21.67 -9.92
N ILE A 108 -7.21 20.65 -10.72
CA ILE A 108 -6.25 19.62 -11.14
C ILE A 108 -6.18 19.56 -12.67
N THR A 109 -5.00 19.32 -13.20
CA THR A 109 -4.78 19.01 -14.61
C THR A 109 -3.76 17.88 -14.70
N SER A 110 -4.17 16.74 -15.27
CA SER A 110 -3.31 15.59 -15.52
C SER A 110 -2.83 15.58 -16.98
N THR A 111 -1.63 15.07 -17.21
CA THR A 111 -1.08 14.78 -18.53
C THR A 111 -0.82 13.28 -18.67
N TYR A 112 -0.78 12.82 -19.92
CA TYR A 112 -0.58 11.43 -20.28
C TYR A 112 0.42 11.31 -21.41
N ASP A 113 1.13 10.18 -21.48
CA ASP A 113 1.99 9.86 -22.62
C ASP A 113 1.18 9.33 -23.82
N GLU A 114 1.87 8.97 -24.90
CA GLU A 114 1.25 8.48 -26.14
C GLU A 114 0.45 7.18 -25.95
N GLN A 115 0.78 6.41 -24.92
CA GLN A 115 0.11 5.16 -24.53
C GLN A 115 -1.05 5.40 -23.56
N GLY A 116 -1.27 6.67 -23.14
CA GLY A 116 -2.33 7.06 -22.22
C GLY A 116 -1.99 6.79 -20.74
N VAL A 117 -0.72 6.55 -20.41
CA VAL A 117 -0.24 6.39 -19.04
C VAL A 117 -0.04 7.76 -18.41
N PHE A 118 -0.48 7.91 -17.16
CA PHE A 118 -0.35 9.13 -16.38
C PHE A 118 1.13 9.51 -16.20
N ASN A 119 1.52 10.69 -16.69
CA ASN A 119 2.93 11.13 -16.70
C ASN A 119 3.17 12.52 -16.09
N GLY A 120 2.12 13.22 -15.64
CA GLY A 120 2.25 14.54 -15.04
C GLY A 120 0.96 15.05 -14.41
N ILE A 121 1.10 15.88 -13.38
CA ILE A 121 -0.02 16.56 -12.72
C ILE A 121 0.40 17.97 -12.31
N SER A 122 -0.53 18.91 -12.44
CA SER A 122 -0.39 20.27 -11.94
C SER A 122 -1.64 20.69 -11.20
N PHE A 123 -1.45 21.61 -10.26
CA PHE A 123 -2.51 22.18 -9.43
C PHE A 123 -2.67 23.65 -9.72
N LYS A 124 -3.91 24.13 -9.65
CA LYS A 124 -4.27 25.55 -9.77
C LYS A 124 -5.26 25.91 -8.66
N ASN A 125 -5.19 27.15 -8.18
CA ASN A 125 -6.05 27.65 -7.09
C ASN A 125 -5.97 26.80 -5.81
N GLU A 126 -4.91 26.02 -5.62
CA GLU A 126 -4.70 25.14 -4.48
C GLU A 126 -4.46 25.92 -3.19
N ASP A 127 -4.08 27.19 -3.28
CA ASP A 127 -3.99 28.14 -2.18
C ASP A 127 -5.36 28.50 -1.58
N LYS A 128 -6.45 28.37 -2.36
CA LYS A 128 -7.83 28.67 -1.95
C LYS A 128 -8.70 27.43 -1.76
N PHE A 129 -8.13 26.24 -1.95
CA PHE A 129 -8.88 25.00 -1.90
C PHE A 129 -9.32 24.61 -0.48
N ASN A 130 -10.60 24.25 -0.34
CA ASN A 130 -11.18 23.60 0.83
C ASN A 130 -12.04 22.41 0.38
N PHE A 131 -11.65 21.19 0.77
CA PHE A 131 -12.30 19.96 0.31
C PHE A 131 -13.81 19.89 0.60
N ALA A 132 -14.27 20.38 1.75
CA ALA A 132 -15.68 20.28 2.11
C ALA A 132 -16.56 21.20 1.25
N PHE A 133 -16.06 22.38 0.88
CA PHE A 133 -16.81 23.33 0.04
C PHE A 133 -16.58 23.08 -1.46
N ASP A 134 -15.32 22.99 -1.88
CA ASP A 134 -14.94 22.99 -3.30
C ASP A 134 -15.07 21.61 -3.97
N CYS A 135 -15.21 20.56 -3.17
CA CYS A 135 -15.50 19.21 -3.67
C CYS A 135 -16.90 18.76 -3.24
N VAL A 136 -17.14 18.53 -1.95
CA VAL A 136 -18.38 17.89 -1.50
C VAL A 136 -19.61 18.76 -1.74
N ASP A 137 -19.61 20.02 -1.29
CA ASP A 137 -20.75 20.91 -1.51
C ASP A 137 -20.95 21.25 -2.99
N ALA A 138 -19.85 21.41 -3.74
CA ALA A 138 -19.90 21.65 -5.19
C ALA A 138 -20.52 20.47 -5.95
N ILE A 139 -20.19 19.23 -5.58
CA ILE A 139 -20.85 18.03 -6.15
C ILE A 139 -22.31 17.98 -5.74
N ALA A 140 -22.64 18.29 -4.48
CA ALA A 140 -24.02 18.33 -4.01
C ALA A 140 -24.89 19.36 -4.75
N GLU A 141 -24.31 20.50 -5.16
CA GLU A 141 -24.99 21.51 -5.98
C GLU A 141 -25.13 21.07 -7.45
N LYS A 142 -24.09 20.43 -8.01
CA LYS A 142 -24.08 19.94 -9.39
C LYS A 142 -24.99 18.71 -9.59
N ALA A 143 -24.97 17.78 -8.64
CA ALA A 143 -25.60 16.46 -8.72
C ALA A 143 -26.04 15.98 -7.31
N PRO A 144 -27.14 16.53 -6.76
CA PRO A 144 -27.53 16.31 -5.36
C PRO A 144 -27.78 14.84 -5.00
N ASP A 145 -28.37 14.07 -5.92
CA ASP A 145 -28.73 12.65 -5.70
C ASP A 145 -27.57 11.67 -5.96
N LYS A 146 -26.39 12.19 -6.35
CA LYS A 146 -25.23 11.36 -6.63
C LYS A 146 -24.78 10.64 -5.36
N LEU A 147 -24.52 9.35 -5.48
CA LEU A 147 -24.10 8.50 -4.36
C LEU A 147 -22.72 8.95 -3.86
N ALA A 148 -22.64 9.39 -2.61
CA ALA A 148 -21.37 9.66 -1.93
C ALA A 148 -20.87 8.41 -1.21
N MET A 149 -21.76 7.71 -0.49
CA MET A 149 -21.40 6.54 0.31
C MET A 149 -22.53 5.51 0.40
N MET A 150 -22.16 4.25 0.25
CA MET A 150 -22.94 3.09 0.69
C MET A 150 -22.30 2.55 1.97
N TRP A 151 -23.01 2.67 3.09
CA TRP A 151 -22.54 2.24 4.41
C TRP A 151 -23.33 1.03 4.88
N VAL A 152 -22.65 0.04 5.46
CA VAL A 152 -23.24 -1.20 5.96
C VAL A 152 -22.76 -1.44 7.39
N ALA A 153 -23.70 -1.65 8.31
CA ALA A 153 -23.41 -2.00 9.70
C ALA A 153 -23.03 -3.48 9.84
N GLY A 154 -22.42 -3.85 10.97
CA GLY A 154 -22.08 -5.24 11.31
C GLY A 154 -23.30 -6.19 11.32
N ASP A 155 -24.51 -5.69 11.61
CA ASP A 155 -25.77 -6.46 11.54
C ASP A 155 -26.36 -6.57 10.12
N LYS A 156 -25.61 -6.08 9.12
CA LYS A 156 -25.96 -6.02 7.69
C LYS A 156 -27.07 -5.04 7.31
N SER A 157 -27.54 -4.20 8.23
CA SER A 157 -28.35 -3.03 7.86
C SER A 157 -27.51 -2.08 7.02
N ASP A 158 -28.12 -1.48 5.99
CA ASP A 158 -27.44 -0.58 5.07
C ASP A 158 -28.03 0.84 5.12
N ARG A 159 -27.19 1.81 4.74
CA ARG A 159 -27.55 3.23 4.63
C ARG A 159 -26.89 3.81 3.40
N LYS A 160 -27.69 4.48 2.57
CA LYS A 160 -27.23 5.24 1.42
C LYS A 160 -27.13 6.71 1.78
N PHE A 161 -26.00 7.34 1.44
CA PHE A 161 -25.80 8.77 1.58
C PHE A 161 -25.43 9.37 0.24
N THR A 162 -26.16 10.41 -0.16
CA THR A 162 -25.86 11.23 -1.33
C THR A 162 -24.89 12.36 -0.99
N PHE A 163 -24.35 13.05 -1.99
CA PHE A 163 -23.56 14.26 -1.73
C PHE A 163 -24.42 15.37 -1.09
N SER A 164 -25.71 15.46 -1.40
CA SER A 164 -26.65 16.36 -0.71
C SER A 164 -26.80 16.01 0.79
N ASP A 165 -26.86 14.72 1.13
CA ASP A 165 -26.84 14.28 2.53
C ASP A 165 -25.53 14.66 3.22
N MET A 166 -24.39 14.44 2.56
CA MET A 166 -23.07 14.80 3.12
C MET A 166 -22.96 16.31 3.39
N LYS A 167 -23.40 17.16 2.45
CA LYS A 167 -23.47 18.62 2.64
C LYS A 167 -24.37 18.98 3.82
N LYS A 168 -25.58 18.42 3.87
CA LYS A 168 -26.58 18.67 4.92
C LYS A 168 -26.04 18.29 6.30
N TYR A 169 -25.57 17.06 6.48
CA TYR A 169 -25.14 16.57 7.78
C TYR A 169 -23.83 17.20 8.24
N SER A 170 -22.88 17.46 7.33
CA SER A 170 -21.67 18.21 7.69
C SER A 170 -21.96 19.66 8.09
N ALA A 171 -22.96 20.32 7.49
CA ALA A 171 -23.39 21.66 7.91
C ALA A 171 -24.02 21.65 9.31
N LYS A 172 -24.88 20.67 9.62
CA LYS A 172 -25.43 20.50 10.98
C LYS A 172 -24.32 20.24 12.00
N THR A 173 -23.39 19.36 11.68
CA THR A 173 -22.25 19.04 12.54
C THR A 173 -21.31 20.23 12.73
N ALA A 174 -21.07 21.05 11.70
CA ALA A 174 -20.27 22.27 11.82
C ALA A 174 -20.90 23.28 12.79
N ASN A 175 -22.20 23.55 12.62
CA ASN A 175 -22.96 24.44 13.52
C ASN A 175 -22.98 23.89 14.96
N TYR A 176 -23.12 22.57 15.13
CA TYR A 176 -23.06 21.92 16.43
C TYR A 176 -21.69 22.10 17.10
N PHE A 177 -20.60 21.85 16.38
CA PHE A 177 -19.24 22.04 16.91
C PHE A 177 -18.95 23.49 17.29
N GLU A 178 -19.35 24.47 16.47
CA GLU A 178 -19.22 25.89 16.83
C GLU A 178 -20.00 26.22 18.13
N SER A 179 -21.19 25.63 18.32
CA SER A 179 -22.00 25.85 19.53
C SER A 179 -21.37 25.30 20.81
N LEU A 180 -20.54 24.25 20.68
CA LEU A 180 -19.75 23.69 21.78
C LEU A 180 -18.47 24.50 22.04
N GLY A 181 -18.19 25.50 21.20
CA GLY A 181 -17.02 26.37 21.32
C GLY A 181 -15.77 25.86 20.62
N ILE A 182 -15.89 24.88 19.73
CA ILE A 182 -14.80 24.42 18.84
C ILE A 182 -14.60 25.47 17.75
N LYS A 183 -13.35 25.92 17.55
CA LYS A 183 -13.00 27.01 16.63
C LYS A 183 -11.86 26.60 15.69
N ARG A 184 -11.58 27.46 14.71
CA ARG A 184 -10.43 27.33 13.81
C ARG A 184 -9.13 27.15 14.61
N GLY A 185 -8.34 26.14 14.24
CA GLY A 185 -7.07 25.80 14.90
C GLY A 185 -7.19 24.84 16.09
N ASP A 186 -8.39 24.63 16.64
CA ASP A 186 -8.58 23.63 17.70
C ASP A 186 -8.38 22.22 17.16
N THR A 187 -7.71 21.36 17.91
CA THR A 187 -7.50 19.96 17.54
C THR A 187 -8.63 19.08 18.08
N VAL A 188 -9.23 18.28 17.20
CA VAL A 188 -10.39 17.44 17.51
C VAL A 188 -10.09 15.99 17.18
N MET A 189 -10.05 15.13 18.20
CA MET A 189 -9.79 13.71 18.04
C MET A 189 -11.06 12.94 17.66
N LEU A 190 -10.97 12.09 16.63
CA LEU A 190 -12.07 11.28 16.12
C LEU A 190 -11.78 9.79 16.32
N VAL A 191 -12.50 9.15 17.23
CA VAL A 191 -12.40 7.72 17.56
C VAL A 191 -13.72 7.03 17.20
N LEU A 192 -13.91 6.75 15.91
CA LEU A 192 -15.24 6.45 15.34
C LEU A 192 -15.33 5.13 14.56
N LYS A 193 -14.32 4.26 14.64
CA LYS A 193 -14.29 2.96 13.92
C LYS A 193 -14.50 3.13 12.42
N ARG A 194 -15.71 2.82 11.93
CA ARG A 194 -16.18 3.06 10.55
C ARG A 194 -17.61 3.60 10.55
N HIS A 195 -18.03 4.24 11.64
CA HIS A 195 -19.34 4.88 11.74
C HIS A 195 -19.47 6.00 10.71
N TYR A 196 -20.62 6.10 10.04
CA TYR A 196 -20.85 7.13 9.02
C TYR A 196 -20.69 8.57 9.55
N GLN A 197 -20.84 8.77 10.87
CA GLN A 197 -20.58 10.01 11.57
C GLN A 197 -19.14 10.52 11.40
N PHE A 198 -18.17 9.64 11.15
CA PHE A 198 -16.79 10.05 10.85
C PHE A 198 -16.72 11.02 9.67
N TRP A 199 -17.46 10.75 8.59
CA TRP A 199 -17.49 11.61 7.41
C TRP A 199 -18.16 12.95 7.70
N PHE A 200 -19.22 12.97 8.52
CA PHE A 200 -19.87 14.22 8.92
C PHE A 200 -18.92 15.10 9.75
N CYS A 201 -18.23 14.50 10.71
CA CYS A 201 -17.24 15.17 11.55
C CYS A 201 -16.06 15.70 10.73
N MET A 202 -15.46 14.87 9.87
CA MET A 202 -14.34 15.27 9.01
C MET A 202 -14.70 16.48 8.16
N LEU A 203 -15.83 16.45 7.46
CA LEU A 203 -16.28 17.57 6.63
C LEU A 203 -16.60 18.81 7.45
N ALA A 204 -17.24 18.65 8.61
CA ALA A 204 -17.56 19.77 9.50
C ALA A 204 -16.30 20.46 10.03
N LEU A 205 -15.29 19.70 10.45
CA LEU A 205 -14.01 20.23 10.93
C LEU A 205 -13.30 21.02 9.82
N HIS A 206 -13.33 20.51 8.58
CA HIS A 206 -12.79 21.20 7.41
C HIS A 206 -13.55 22.49 7.07
N LYS A 207 -14.86 22.57 7.35
CA LYS A 207 -15.64 23.80 7.17
C LYS A 207 -15.30 24.87 8.22
N ILE A 208 -15.12 24.48 9.48
CA ILE A 208 -14.87 25.42 10.60
C ILE A 208 -13.38 25.74 10.80
N GLY A 209 -12.48 24.93 10.22
CA GLY A 209 -11.02 25.10 10.33
C GLY A 209 -10.38 24.49 11.55
N ALA A 210 -11.09 23.61 12.24
CA ALA A 210 -10.52 22.78 13.29
C ALA A 210 -9.73 21.62 12.67
N ILE A 211 -8.71 21.15 13.38
CA ILE A 211 -7.75 20.17 12.88
C ILE A 211 -8.19 18.78 13.33
N ALA A 212 -8.54 17.93 12.37
CA ALA A 212 -8.99 16.58 12.67
C ALA A 212 -7.80 15.67 13.07
N ILE A 213 -7.99 14.83 14.09
CA ILE A 213 -7.06 13.77 14.49
C ILE A 213 -7.81 12.43 14.52
N PRO A 214 -7.84 11.69 13.41
CA PRO A 214 -8.36 10.33 13.41
C PRO A 214 -7.51 9.42 14.31
N ALA A 215 -8.18 8.58 15.10
CA ALA A 215 -7.54 7.61 15.98
C ALA A 215 -8.34 6.31 16.06
N THR A 216 -7.63 5.20 16.25
CA THR A 216 -8.23 3.86 16.38
C THR A 216 -9.01 3.71 17.68
N ASN A 217 -10.06 2.90 17.67
CA ASN A 217 -10.85 2.59 18.87
C ASN A 217 -10.17 1.57 19.80
N GLN A 218 -8.95 1.15 19.48
CA GLN A 218 -8.16 0.18 20.27
C GLN A 218 -7.20 0.87 21.26
N LEU A 219 -7.24 2.20 21.37
CA LEU A 219 -6.43 2.95 22.33
C LEU A 219 -6.95 2.74 23.76
N VAL A 220 -6.02 2.74 24.71
CA VAL A 220 -6.30 2.67 26.15
C VAL A 220 -5.93 3.98 26.85
N GLU A 221 -6.18 4.09 28.16
CA GLU A 221 -5.98 5.32 28.94
C GLU A 221 -4.64 6.01 28.67
N HIS A 222 -3.50 5.31 28.83
CA HIS A 222 -2.18 5.92 28.67
C HIS A 222 -1.92 6.40 27.23
N ASP A 223 -2.49 5.72 26.23
CA ASP A 223 -2.44 6.12 24.83
C ASP A 223 -3.17 7.43 24.59
N PHE A 224 -4.34 7.60 25.22
CA PHE A 224 -5.13 8.83 25.17
C PHE A 224 -4.43 9.96 25.91
N THR A 225 -3.96 9.75 27.14
CA THR A 225 -3.25 10.76 27.93
C THR A 225 -2.07 11.35 27.16
N TYR A 226 -1.26 10.48 26.52
CA TYR A 226 -0.17 10.91 25.66
C TYR A 226 -0.66 11.79 24.50
N ARG A 227 -1.66 11.31 23.74
CA ARG A 227 -2.13 12.01 22.53
C ARG A 227 -2.85 13.32 22.85
N TYR A 228 -3.64 13.36 23.92
CA TYR A 228 -4.30 14.57 24.42
C TYR A 228 -3.27 15.66 24.72
N LYS A 229 -2.21 15.29 25.43
CA LYS A 229 -1.10 16.20 25.75
C LYS A 229 -0.33 16.63 24.51
N ALA A 230 0.13 15.67 23.70
CA ALA A 230 1.02 15.92 22.56
C ALA A 230 0.35 16.78 21.48
N ALA A 231 -0.92 16.49 21.16
CA ALA A 231 -1.67 17.23 20.15
C ALA A 231 -2.50 18.39 20.71
N LYS A 232 -2.42 18.65 22.03
CA LYS A 232 -3.23 19.67 22.72
C LYS A 232 -4.73 19.54 22.42
N VAL A 233 -5.25 18.32 22.48
CA VAL A 233 -6.63 17.98 22.05
C VAL A 233 -7.66 18.81 22.81
N LYS A 234 -8.47 19.58 22.07
CA LYS A 234 -9.54 20.41 22.63
C LYS A 234 -10.85 19.63 22.81
N ALA A 235 -11.14 18.74 21.86
CA ALA A 235 -12.36 17.95 21.86
C ALA A 235 -12.10 16.51 21.38
N ILE A 236 -12.91 15.58 21.87
CA ILE A 236 -12.96 14.20 21.38
C ILE A 236 -14.38 13.84 20.95
N VAL A 237 -14.49 13.22 19.77
CA VAL A 237 -15.70 12.54 19.30
C VAL A 237 -15.42 11.04 19.34
N CYS A 238 -16.04 10.33 20.28
CA CYS A 238 -15.75 8.93 20.56
C CYS A 238 -16.98 8.05 20.34
N THR A 239 -16.78 6.83 19.84
CA THR A 239 -17.83 5.81 19.79
C THR A 239 -18.18 5.31 21.20
N ALA A 240 -19.46 4.99 21.41
CA ALA A 240 -19.93 4.26 22.57
C ALA A 240 -19.61 2.76 22.52
N ASP A 241 -19.14 2.25 21.38
CA ASP A 241 -18.85 0.83 21.19
C ASP A 241 -17.67 0.35 22.07
N GLY A 242 -17.88 -0.75 22.77
CA GLY A 242 -16.86 -1.37 23.62
C GLY A 242 -16.47 -0.48 24.81
N VAL A 243 -15.20 -0.53 25.20
CA VAL A 243 -14.70 0.16 26.42
C VAL A 243 -13.96 1.46 26.12
N VAL A 244 -13.81 1.84 24.85
CA VAL A 244 -12.92 2.95 24.45
C VAL A 244 -13.34 4.31 25.01
N SER A 245 -14.65 4.55 25.18
CA SER A 245 -15.17 5.76 25.80
C SER A 245 -14.91 5.84 27.31
N GLU A 246 -14.68 4.70 27.97
CA GLU A 246 -14.23 4.64 29.37
C GLU A 246 -12.74 4.94 29.47
N GLU A 247 -11.92 4.33 28.61
CA GLU A 247 -10.48 4.59 28.53
C GLU A 247 -10.18 6.06 28.19
N ALA A 248 -10.91 6.64 27.23
CA ALA A 248 -10.82 8.04 26.87
C ALA A 248 -11.22 8.98 28.02
N GLU A 249 -12.18 8.57 28.86
CA GLU A 249 -12.65 9.36 29.99
C GLU A 249 -11.66 9.35 31.16
N LYS A 250 -11.05 8.19 31.45
CA LYS A 250 -9.99 8.09 32.47
C LYS A 250 -8.86 9.07 32.14
N ALA A 251 -8.40 9.07 30.89
CA ALA A 251 -7.39 10.00 30.41
C ALA A 251 -7.85 11.47 30.47
N ALA A 252 -9.12 11.75 30.17
CA ALA A 252 -9.67 13.11 30.20
C ALA A 252 -9.76 13.70 31.63
N ALA A 253 -9.60 12.90 32.68
CA ALA A 253 -9.54 13.42 34.07
C ALA A 253 -8.39 14.42 34.28
N GLU A 254 -7.29 14.29 33.52
CA GLU A 254 -6.17 15.25 33.53
C GLU A 254 -6.46 16.52 32.68
N PHE A 255 -7.56 16.54 31.93
CA PHE A 255 -7.93 17.60 30.97
C PHE A 255 -9.38 18.05 31.19
N PRO A 256 -9.70 18.72 32.31
CA PRO A 256 -11.09 19.00 32.73
C PRO A 256 -11.87 19.90 31.77
N GLU A 257 -11.20 20.66 30.90
CA GLU A 257 -11.84 21.52 29.89
C GLU A 257 -12.10 20.83 28.55
N MET A 258 -11.77 19.54 28.43
CA MET A 258 -11.94 18.79 27.19
C MET A 258 -13.43 18.61 26.88
N ILE A 259 -13.82 18.97 25.65
CA ILE A 259 -15.18 18.73 25.16
C ILE A 259 -15.29 17.25 24.78
N LYS A 260 -16.20 16.53 25.43
CA LYS A 260 -16.42 15.11 25.20
C LYS A 260 -17.75 14.89 24.48
N ILE A 261 -17.70 14.24 23.31
CA ILE A 261 -18.85 13.99 22.44
C ILE A 261 -18.92 12.49 22.15
N LEU A 262 -20.07 11.87 22.40
CA LEU A 262 -20.28 10.44 22.26
C LEU A 262 -21.20 10.13 21.06
N VAL A 263 -20.84 9.11 20.29
CA VAL A 263 -21.58 8.63 19.12
C VAL A 263 -22.13 7.25 19.39
N GLY A 264 -23.40 7.01 19.04
CA GLY A 264 -24.03 5.69 19.16
C GLY A 264 -24.43 5.29 20.59
N GLY A 265 -24.47 6.23 21.54
CA GLY A 265 -24.89 5.98 22.92
C GLY A 265 -24.97 7.25 23.75
N LYS A 266 -25.31 7.09 25.04
CA LYS A 266 -25.40 8.17 26.01
C LYS A 266 -24.57 7.85 27.25
N LYS A 267 -23.86 8.85 27.77
CA LYS A 267 -23.03 8.75 28.97
C LYS A 267 -23.00 10.10 29.70
N ASP A 268 -23.04 10.09 31.03
CA ASP A 268 -22.99 11.31 31.83
C ASP A 268 -21.66 12.04 31.61
N GLY A 269 -21.72 13.38 31.49
CA GLY A 269 -20.56 14.20 31.17
C GLY A 269 -20.09 14.15 29.71
N TRP A 270 -20.83 13.46 28.83
CA TRP A 270 -20.61 13.46 27.39
C TRP A 270 -21.84 14.05 26.67
N ASN A 271 -21.59 14.81 25.61
CA ASN A 271 -22.63 15.31 24.73
C ASN A 271 -23.07 14.21 23.76
N ASP A 272 -24.38 14.04 23.51
CA ASP A 272 -24.91 13.01 22.62
C ASP A 272 -24.94 13.51 21.17
N PHE A 273 -23.98 13.06 20.36
CA PHE A 273 -23.85 13.51 18.97
C PHE A 273 -25.11 13.25 18.15
N ASN A 274 -25.69 12.06 18.28
CA ASN A 274 -26.79 11.62 17.42
C ASN A 274 -28.09 12.39 17.69
N VAL A 275 -28.29 12.86 18.92
CA VAL A 275 -29.48 13.65 19.30
C VAL A 275 -29.25 15.15 19.18
N GLU A 276 -28.09 15.65 19.58
CA GLU A 276 -27.84 17.08 19.67
C GLU A 276 -27.59 17.73 18.31
N MET A 277 -26.78 17.09 17.45
CA MET A 277 -26.48 17.57 16.09
C MET A 277 -27.76 17.78 15.28
N GLU A 278 -28.79 16.95 15.52
CA GLU A 278 -30.06 17.03 14.79
C GLU A 278 -30.81 18.36 14.99
N ARG A 279 -30.48 19.13 16.03
CA ARG A 279 -31.12 20.42 16.37
C ARG A 279 -30.55 21.60 15.58
N PHE A 280 -29.43 21.41 14.88
CA PHE A 280 -28.72 22.50 14.22
C PHE A 280 -29.14 22.67 12.76
N SER A 281 -28.86 23.85 12.21
CA SER A 281 -29.21 24.23 10.84
C SER A 281 -28.52 23.31 9.82
N THR A 282 -29.26 22.98 8.76
CA THR A 282 -28.74 22.27 7.57
C THR A 282 -27.90 23.16 6.65
N HIS A 283 -27.70 24.43 7.01
CA HIS A 283 -26.97 25.41 6.22
C HIS A 283 -25.71 25.86 6.97
N PHE A 284 -24.59 25.85 6.26
CA PHE A 284 -23.31 26.41 6.70
C PHE A 284 -22.60 26.97 5.47
N TYR A 285 -22.37 28.27 5.43
CA TYR A 285 -21.91 28.96 4.22
C TYR A 285 -20.42 29.27 4.29
N ARG A 286 -19.76 29.18 3.14
CA ARG A 286 -18.38 29.64 2.97
C ARG A 286 -18.30 31.15 3.24
N LYS A 287 -17.39 31.54 4.13
CA LYS A 287 -17.05 32.94 4.45
C LYS A 287 -15.76 33.36 3.72
N GLU A 288 -15.49 34.65 3.65
CA GLU A 288 -14.25 35.17 3.04
C GLU A 288 -12.98 34.65 3.73
N ASP A 289 -13.03 34.47 5.06
CA ASP A 289 -11.94 33.99 5.91
C ASP A 289 -11.93 32.46 6.10
N THR A 290 -12.65 31.72 5.25
CA THR A 290 -12.72 30.25 5.33
C THR A 290 -11.30 29.63 5.24
N PRO A 291 -10.97 28.67 6.12
CA PRO A 291 -9.68 27.96 6.09
C PRO A 291 -9.46 27.25 4.75
N CYS A 292 -8.26 27.34 4.18
CA CYS A 292 -7.94 26.75 2.89
C CYS A 292 -6.44 26.60 2.65
N GLY A 293 -6.09 25.93 1.55
CA GLY A 293 -4.72 25.82 1.06
C GLY A 293 -3.71 25.33 2.10
N ASN A 294 -2.84 26.22 2.56
CA ASN A 294 -1.74 25.89 3.49
C ASN A 294 -2.19 25.79 4.96
N ASP A 295 -3.43 26.17 5.29
CA ASP A 295 -3.93 26.02 6.65
C ASP A 295 -3.86 24.55 7.11
N PRO A 296 -3.46 24.26 8.37
CA PRO A 296 -3.54 22.92 8.93
C PRO A 296 -4.98 22.39 8.91
N MET A 297 -5.15 21.17 8.44
CA MET A 297 -6.46 20.52 8.27
C MET A 297 -6.54 19.20 9.03
N LEU A 298 -5.44 18.45 9.07
CA LEU A 298 -5.40 17.08 9.53
C LEU A 298 -4.08 16.78 10.25
N MET A 299 -4.16 16.00 11.31
CA MET A 299 -3.02 15.47 12.04
C MET A 299 -3.16 13.96 12.19
N LEU A 300 -2.08 13.23 11.94
CA LEU A 300 -2.05 11.78 12.06
C LEU A 300 -0.90 11.36 12.98
N PHE A 301 -1.23 10.56 13.99
CA PHE A 301 -0.20 9.93 14.82
C PHE A 301 0.48 8.79 14.05
N THR A 302 1.78 8.91 13.84
CA THR A 302 2.61 7.93 13.13
C THR A 302 3.15 6.90 14.11
N SER A 303 3.21 5.64 13.71
CA SER A 303 3.86 4.60 14.52
C SER A 303 5.38 4.81 14.48
N GLY A 304 5.96 5.37 15.54
CA GLY A 304 7.42 5.45 15.67
C GLY A 304 8.02 4.05 15.77
N THR A 305 9.08 3.76 14.99
CA THR A 305 9.83 2.49 15.13
C THR A 305 10.70 2.51 16.40
N THR A 306 11.09 3.69 16.88
CA THR A 306 12.06 3.88 17.97
C THR A 306 11.57 4.71 19.17
N GLY A 307 10.32 5.18 19.18
CA GLY A 307 9.80 6.07 20.23
C GLY A 307 8.27 6.26 20.21
N TYR A 308 7.78 7.20 21.03
CA TYR A 308 6.36 7.55 21.06
C TYR A 308 5.85 8.06 19.69
N PRO A 309 4.56 7.86 19.36
CA PRO A 309 3.98 8.27 18.08
C PRO A 309 4.11 9.76 17.78
N ARG A 310 4.60 10.13 16.60
CA ARG A 310 4.75 11.55 16.20
C ARG A 310 3.53 12.04 15.46
N ILE A 311 3.33 13.36 15.35
CA ILE A 311 2.14 13.93 14.74
C ILE A 311 2.48 14.53 13.38
N ALA A 312 2.24 13.78 12.30
CA ALA A 312 2.38 14.30 10.94
C ALA A 312 1.22 15.26 10.64
N THR A 313 1.51 16.53 10.33
CA THR A 313 0.51 17.56 10.07
C THR A 313 0.33 17.77 8.57
N HIS A 314 -0.91 17.89 8.14
CA HIS A 314 -1.31 18.03 6.74
C HIS A 314 -2.18 19.26 6.55
N SER A 315 -1.95 19.98 5.45
CA SER A 315 -2.76 21.14 5.05
C SER A 315 -3.96 20.73 4.20
N TYR A 316 -4.82 21.68 3.81
CA TYR A 316 -5.94 21.43 2.90
C TYR A 316 -5.51 20.89 1.53
N LYS A 317 -4.27 21.19 1.10
CA LYS A 317 -3.67 20.64 -0.13
C LYS A 317 -3.48 19.12 -0.08
N TYR A 318 -3.50 18.50 1.11
CA TYR A 318 -3.38 17.04 1.26
C TYR A 318 -4.47 16.27 0.50
N ALA A 319 -5.70 16.79 0.50
CA ALA A 319 -6.81 16.16 -0.21
C ALA A 319 -6.58 16.13 -1.73
N LEU A 320 -6.02 17.20 -2.31
CA LEU A 320 -5.69 17.27 -3.74
C LEU A 320 -4.62 16.24 -4.13
N GLY A 321 -3.64 16.00 -3.25
CA GLY A 321 -2.61 14.97 -3.45
C GLY A 321 -3.17 13.54 -3.55
N HIS A 322 -4.40 13.29 -3.10
CA HIS A 322 -5.06 11.98 -3.26
C HIS A 322 -5.72 11.77 -4.62
N TYR A 323 -5.72 12.75 -5.52
CA TYR A 323 -6.31 12.58 -6.85
C TYR A 323 -5.64 11.44 -7.64
N PRO A 324 -4.29 11.35 -7.75
CA PRO A 324 -3.64 10.20 -8.38
C PRO A 324 -3.97 8.87 -7.69
N THR A 325 -4.08 8.86 -6.36
CA THR A 325 -4.46 7.67 -5.58
C THR A 325 -5.76 7.07 -6.10
N ALA A 326 -6.77 7.89 -6.33
CA ALA A 326 -8.09 7.41 -6.76
C ALA A 326 -8.19 7.22 -8.27
N LYS A 327 -7.80 8.22 -9.06
CA LYS A 327 -8.00 8.23 -10.51
C LYS A 327 -7.04 7.28 -11.22
N HIS A 328 -5.75 7.33 -10.88
CA HIS A 328 -4.68 6.68 -11.65
C HIS A 328 -4.16 5.39 -11.02
N TRP A 329 -4.49 5.12 -9.75
CA TRP A 329 -4.12 3.87 -9.09
C TRP A 329 -5.33 3.02 -8.72
N HIS A 330 -6.27 3.50 -7.91
CA HIS A 330 -7.51 2.74 -7.62
C HIS A 330 -8.42 2.56 -8.84
N ASN A 331 -8.19 3.33 -9.90
CA ASN A 331 -8.96 3.33 -11.14
C ASN A 331 -10.46 3.56 -10.90
N VAL A 332 -10.81 4.42 -9.94
CA VAL A 332 -12.21 4.65 -9.62
C VAL A 332 -12.91 5.34 -10.79
N LYS A 333 -14.19 5.00 -10.98
CA LYS A 333 -15.05 5.63 -11.98
C LYS A 333 -16.07 6.50 -11.27
N PRO A 334 -16.49 7.64 -11.85
CA PRO A 334 -17.47 8.54 -11.23
C PRO A 334 -18.78 7.88 -10.81
N ASP A 335 -19.23 6.85 -11.55
CA ASP A 335 -20.45 6.10 -11.23
C ASP A 335 -20.16 4.72 -10.62
N GLY A 336 -18.90 4.45 -10.29
CA GLY A 336 -18.45 3.24 -9.62
C GLY A 336 -18.58 3.32 -8.10
N LEU A 337 -18.35 2.18 -7.45
CA LEU A 337 -18.37 2.05 -6.00
C LEU A 337 -17.05 1.44 -5.53
N HIS A 338 -16.24 2.25 -4.85
CA HIS A 338 -14.91 1.86 -4.39
C HIS A 338 -14.94 1.37 -2.95
N PHE A 339 -14.39 0.18 -2.70
CA PHE A 339 -14.28 -0.37 -1.36
C PHE A 339 -12.81 -0.44 -0.91
N THR A 340 -12.49 0.28 0.16
CA THR A 340 -11.24 0.11 0.90
C THR A 340 -11.48 -0.53 2.26
N ILE A 341 -10.69 -1.55 2.61
CA ILE A 341 -10.67 -2.13 3.96
C ILE A 341 -9.66 -1.37 4.81
N SER A 342 -10.16 -0.56 5.73
CA SER A 342 -9.36 0.17 6.72
C SER A 342 -10.25 0.67 7.86
N ASP A 343 -9.66 0.86 9.04
CA ASP A 343 -10.28 1.61 10.14
C ASP A 343 -10.10 3.12 9.92
N THR A 344 -11.08 3.95 10.29
CA THR A 344 -10.97 5.42 10.09
C THR A 344 -9.87 6.05 10.93
N GLY A 345 -9.41 5.38 11.98
CA GLY A 345 -8.28 5.81 12.80
C GLY A 345 -6.90 5.71 12.12
N TRP A 346 -6.80 5.06 10.96
CA TRP A 346 -5.57 4.95 10.20
C TRP A 346 -5.59 5.88 8.98
N GLY A 347 -4.43 6.45 8.63
CA GLY A 347 -4.29 7.30 7.43
C GLY A 347 -4.75 6.61 6.14
N LYS A 348 -4.67 5.27 6.07
CA LYS A 348 -5.16 4.46 4.93
C LYS A 348 -6.66 4.66 4.66
N ALA A 349 -7.48 5.01 5.65
CA ALA A 349 -8.88 5.34 5.40
C ALA A 349 -9.01 6.56 4.48
N LEU A 350 -8.13 7.56 4.61
CA LEU A 350 -8.18 8.77 3.81
C LEU A 350 -7.78 8.55 2.34
N TRP A 351 -6.94 7.54 2.10
CA TRP A 351 -6.50 7.11 0.76
C TRP A 351 -7.62 6.45 -0.07
N GLY A 352 -8.61 5.85 0.59
CA GLY A 352 -9.55 4.94 -0.06
C GLY A 352 -11.01 5.06 0.38
N LYS A 353 -11.34 5.98 1.29
CA LYS A 353 -12.71 6.18 1.80
C LYS A 353 -13.15 7.64 1.79
N LEU A 354 -12.35 8.58 1.27
CA LEU A 354 -12.66 10.00 1.37
C LEU A 354 -12.14 10.82 0.17
N TYR A 355 -10.88 11.27 0.24
CA TYR A 355 -10.44 12.43 -0.56
C TYR A 355 -10.44 12.16 -2.06
N GLY A 356 -9.59 11.24 -2.52
CA GLY A 356 -9.42 10.99 -3.95
C GLY A 356 -10.70 10.47 -4.60
N GLN A 357 -11.44 9.59 -3.91
CA GLN A 357 -12.68 9.01 -4.45
C GLN A 357 -13.72 10.09 -4.74
N TRP A 358 -13.96 11.00 -3.79
CA TRP A 358 -14.92 12.07 -3.98
C TRP A 358 -14.42 13.17 -4.92
N LEU A 359 -13.11 13.43 -5.00
CA LEU A 359 -12.55 14.27 -6.08
C LEU A 359 -12.83 13.69 -7.47
N CYS A 360 -12.86 12.36 -7.60
CA CYS A 360 -13.27 11.66 -8.82
C CYS A 360 -14.80 11.49 -8.93
N GLU A 361 -15.57 12.11 -8.03
CA GLU A 361 -17.01 11.96 -7.85
C GLU A 361 -17.49 10.50 -7.65
N ALA A 362 -16.61 9.56 -7.31
CA ALA A 362 -16.95 8.15 -7.12
C ALA A 362 -17.56 7.88 -5.75
N GLY A 363 -18.53 6.95 -5.68
CA GLY A 363 -19.09 6.50 -4.40
C GLY A 363 -18.08 5.65 -3.61
N VAL A 364 -18.14 5.74 -2.28
CA VAL A 364 -17.34 4.88 -1.38
C VAL A 364 -18.22 3.84 -0.69
N PHE A 365 -17.75 2.60 -0.62
CA PHE A 365 -18.35 1.54 0.19
C PHE A 365 -17.63 1.42 1.53
N THR A 366 -18.40 1.42 2.60
CA THR A 366 -17.89 1.21 3.96
C THR A 366 -18.67 0.11 4.63
N TYR A 367 -17.96 -0.92 5.07
CA TYR A 367 -18.50 -1.94 5.96
C TYR A 367 -17.95 -1.73 7.38
N ASP A 368 -18.85 -1.52 8.34
CA ASP A 368 -18.54 -1.24 9.75
C ASP A 368 -18.61 -2.51 10.59
N PHE A 369 -17.54 -3.31 10.50
CA PHE A 369 -17.38 -4.57 11.21
C PHE A 369 -16.38 -4.47 12.36
N ASP A 370 -16.50 -5.36 13.35
CA ASP A 370 -15.57 -5.46 14.49
C ASP A 370 -14.38 -6.38 14.20
N ARG A 371 -14.67 -7.56 13.64
CA ARG A 371 -13.66 -8.56 13.28
C ARG A 371 -13.73 -8.84 11.80
N PHE A 372 -12.56 -8.96 11.19
CA PHE A 372 -12.46 -9.27 9.78
C PHE A 372 -12.75 -10.76 9.57
N HIS A 373 -13.76 -11.03 8.75
CA HIS A 373 -14.19 -12.37 8.36
C HIS A 373 -14.37 -12.38 6.82
N PRO A 374 -13.54 -13.13 6.07
CA PRO A 374 -13.63 -13.18 4.61
C PRO A 374 -15.01 -13.54 4.07
N ASP A 375 -15.63 -14.57 4.64
CA ASP A 375 -16.97 -15.10 4.30
C ASP A 375 -18.09 -14.08 4.53
N ASP A 376 -17.86 -13.12 5.41
CA ASP A 376 -18.79 -12.05 5.73
C ASP A 376 -18.69 -10.85 4.77
N ILE A 377 -17.54 -10.70 4.09
CA ILE A 377 -17.21 -9.58 3.19
C ILE A 377 -17.37 -9.98 1.72
N LEU A 378 -16.94 -11.18 1.33
CA LEU A 378 -16.97 -11.66 -0.05
C LEU A 378 -18.38 -11.57 -0.69
N PRO A 379 -19.49 -11.88 0.01
CA PRO A 379 -20.84 -11.71 -0.55
C PRO A 379 -21.23 -10.25 -0.85
N LEU A 380 -20.58 -9.27 -0.20
CA LEU A 380 -20.93 -7.86 -0.32
C LEU A 380 -20.53 -7.28 -1.69
N PHE A 381 -19.52 -7.86 -2.35
CA PHE A 381 -19.06 -7.42 -3.67
C PHE A 381 -20.19 -7.45 -4.69
N LYS A 382 -20.81 -8.62 -4.89
CA LYS A 382 -21.95 -8.74 -5.80
C LYS A 382 -23.19 -8.00 -5.29
N LYS A 383 -23.50 -8.11 -3.99
CA LYS A 383 -24.72 -7.51 -3.42
C LYS A 383 -24.82 -6.00 -3.70
N TYR A 384 -23.70 -5.27 -3.57
CA TYR A 384 -23.68 -3.81 -3.74
C TYR A 384 -23.03 -3.35 -5.04
N GLY A 385 -22.59 -4.26 -5.90
CA GLY A 385 -21.93 -3.91 -7.16
C GLY A 385 -20.62 -3.16 -6.95
N ILE A 386 -19.79 -3.62 -6.01
CA ILE A 386 -18.48 -3.01 -5.72
C ILE A 386 -17.57 -3.18 -6.95
N THR A 387 -17.10 -2.07 -7.52
CA THR A 387 -16.37 -2.05 -8.79
C THR A 387 -14.86 -2.04 -8.63
N THR A 388 -14.34 -1.38 -7.59
CA THR A 388 -12.89 -1.35 -7.33
C THR A 388 -12.61 -1.62 -5.87
N PHE A 389 -11.51 -2.33 -5.62
CA PHE A 389 -11.18 -2.86 -4.30
C PHE A 389 -9.76 -2.52 -3.90
N CYS A 390 -9.58 -2.06 -2.65
CA CYS A 390 -8.27 -1.88 -2.06
C CYS A 390 -8.22 -2.48 -0.65
N ALA A 391 -7.19 -3.25 -0.36
CA ALA A 391 -6.90 -3.71 0.98
C ALA A 391 -5.39 -3.92 1.17
N PRO A 392 -4.88 -4.00 2.40
CA PRO A 392 -3.51 -4.45 2.64
C PRO A 392 -3.31 -5.91 2.16
N PRO A 393 -2.08 -6.33 1.83
CA PRO A 393 -1.78 -7.73 1.46
C PRO A 393 -2.28 -8.75 2.49
N THR A 394 -2.25 -8.40 3.78
CA THR A 394 -2.83 -9.21 4.87
C THR A 394 -4.28 -9.63 4.61
N MET A 395 -5.13 -8.74 4.10
CA MET A 395 -6.53 -9.07 3.84
C MET A 395 -6.68 -9.97 2.61
N TYR A 396 -5.89 -9.73 1.56
CA TYR A 396 -5.84 -10.64 0.41
C TYR A 396 -5.41 -12.05 0.81
N ARG A 397 -4.43 -12.19 1.73
CA ARG A 397 -4.02 -13.50 2.28
C ARG A 397 -5.18 -14.25 2.91
N PHE A 398 -6.05 -13.57 3.65
CA PHE A 398 -7.22 -14.21 4.22
C PHE A 398 -8.26 -14.59 3.18
N PHE A 399 -8.49 -13.74 2.17
CA PHE A 399 -9.44 -14.07 1.08
C PHE A 399 -9.01 -15.29 0.27
N ILE A 400 -7.73 -15.40 -0.11
CA ILE A 400 -7.25 -16.55 -0.92
C ILE A 400 -7.20 -17.87 -0.15
N LYS A 401 -7.32 -17.83 1.19
CA LYS A 401 -7.45 -19.04 2.02
C LYS A 401 -8.89 -19.56 2.06
N GLU A 402 -9.86 -18.77 1.63
CA GLU A 402 -11.23 -19.23 1.38
C GLU A 402 -11.36 -19.89 0.01
N ASP A 403 -12.41 -20.69 -0.15
CA ASP A 403 -12.81 -21.19 -1.47
C ASP A 403 -13.55 -20.07 -2.24
N LEU A 404 -12.78 -19.25 -2.96
CA LEU A 404 -13.30 -18.11 -3.72
C LEU A 404 -14.30 -18.51 -4.82
N SER A 405 -14.33 -19.77 -5.26
CA SER A 405 -15.28 -20.26 -6.27
C SER A 405 -16.74 -20.22 -5.79
N LYS A 406 -16.97 -20.11 -4.48
CA LYS A 406 -18.30 -20.00 -3.85
C LYS A 406 -18.91 -18.60 -3.93
N TYR A 407 -18.12 -17.59 -4.31
CA TYR A 407 -18.53 -16.20 -4.26
C TYR A 407 -18.56 -15.58 -5.66
N ASP A 408 -19.58 -14.77 -5.93
CA ASP A 408 -19.63 -13.98 -7.16
C ASP A 408 -18.83 -12.69 -6.97
N LEU A 409 -17.65 -12.62 -7.57
CA LEU A 409 -16.77 -11.45 -7.57
C LEU A 409 -16.79 -10.69 -8.91
N SER A 410 -17.75 -11.01 -9.81
CA SER A 410 -17.83 -10.43 -11.16
C SER A 410 -18.06 -8.91 -11.20
N SER A 411 -18.46 -8.30 -10.09
CA SER A 411 -18.59 -6.84 -10.00
C SER A 411 -17.24 -6.13 -9.95
N ILE A 412 -16.19 -6.80 -9.45
CA ILE A 412 -14.86 -6.20 -9.27
C ILE A 412 -14.18 -6.10 -10.64
N GLN A 413 -13.71 -4.91 -10.96
CA GLN A 413 -13.03 -4.57 -12.21
C GLN A 413 -11.55 -4.24 -11.99
N TYR A 414 -11.18 -3.85 -10.76
CA TYR A 414 -9.82 -3.42 -10.44
C TYR A 414 -9.48 -3.64 -8.97
N ALA A 415 -8.25 -4.10 -8.70
CA ALA A 415 -7.77 -4.44 -7.37
C ALA A 415 -6.41 -3.78 -7.09
N THR A 416 -6.29 -3.12 -5.94
CA THR A 416 -5.04 -2.48 -5.51
C THR A 416 -4.64 -2.90 -4.11
N THR A 417 -3.36 -2.70 -3.77
CA THR A 417 -2.83 -2.99 -2.43
C THR A 417 -1.74 -2.03 -2.01
N ALA A 418 -1.73 -1.64 -0.73
CA ALA A 418 -0.64 -0.85 -0.15
C ALA A 418 -0.58 -1.03 1.37
N GLY A 419 0.55 -0.61 1.96
CA GLY A 419 0.79 -0.57 3.40
C GLY A 419 1.68 -1.70 3.92
N GLU A 420 1.84 -2.75 3.11
CA GLU A 420 2.82 -3.84 3.26
C GLU A 420 3.26 -4.25 1.85
N ALA A 421 4.41 -4.89 1.73
CA ALA A 421 4.84 -5.46 0.46
C ALA A 421 4.01 -6.70 0.09
N LEU A 422 3.66 -6.84 -1.19
CA LEU A 422 2.81 -7.93 -1.67
C LEU A 422 3.62 -9.20 -1.88
N ASN A 423 3.19 -10.29 -1.26
CA ASN A 423 3.78 -11.60 -1.52
C ASN A 423 3.34 -12.09 -2.94
N PRO A 424 4.28 -12.56 -3.79
CA PRO A 424 3.99 -13.06 -5.13
C PRO A 424 2.91 -14.15 -5.20
N GLU A 425 2.85 -15.04 -4.22
CA GLU A 425 1.86 -16.12 -4.19
C GLU A 425 0.44 -15.59 -3.94
N VAL A 426 0.31 -14.52 -3.14
CA VAL A 426 -0.97 -13.84 -2.93
C VAL A 426 -1.48 -13.25 -4.23
N PHE A 427 -0.60 -12.62 -5.00
CA PHE A 427 -0.91 -12.11 -6.32
C PHE A 427 -1.36 -13.24 -7.26
N ASN A 428 -0.60 -14.33 -7.34
CA ASN A 428 -0.86 -15.44 -8.25
C ASN A 428 -2.19 -16.14 -7.93
N GLN A 429 -2.47 -16.44 -6.67
CA GLN A 429 -3.72 -17.07 -6.26
C GLN A 429 -4.93 -16.17 -6.52
N PHE A 430 -4.82 -14.88 -6.20
CA PHE A 430 -5.91 -13.94 -6.47
C PHE A 430 -6.17 -13.77 -7.96
N LYS A 431 -5.11 -13.66 -8.78
CA LYS A 431 -5.21 -13.61 -10.25
C LYS A 431 -5.81 -14.88 -10.83
N LYS A 432 -5.43 -16.05 -10.31
CA LYS A 432 -6.03 -17.34 -10.72
C LYS A 432 -7.52 -17.41 -10.39
N ALA A 433 -7.93 -16.89 -9.23
CA ALA A 433 -9.31 -16.95 -8.78
C ALA A 433 -10.22 -15.92 -9.47
N THR A 434 -9.71 -14.73 -9.80
CA THR A 434 -10.52 -13.59 -10.25
C THR A 434 -10.20 -13.10 -11.66
N GLY A 435 -9.06 -13.50 -12.23
CA GLY A 435 -8.48 -12.93 -13.43
C GLY A 435 -7.83 -11.55 -13.22
N LEU A 436 -7.96 -10.95 -12.03
CA LEU A 436 -7.50 -9.59 -11.75
C LEU A 436 -6.05 -9.57 -11.26
N THR A 437 -5.33 -8.57 -11.73
CA THR A 437 -3.99 -8.22 -11.26
C THR A 437 -4.09 -7.28 -10.06
N ILE A 438 -3.35 -7.55 -8.99
CA ILE A 438 -3.27 -6.67 -7.83
C ILE A 438 -2.20 -5.61 -8.10
N MET A 439 -2.59 -4.34 -8.09
CA MET A 439 -1.71 -3.22 -8.40
C MET A 439 -1.14 -2.62 -7.11
N GLU A 440 0.16 -2.81 -6.87
CA GLU A 440 0.83 -2.28 -5.68
C GLU A 440 0.94 -0.75 -5.71
N GLY A 441 0.92 -0.15 -4.53
CA GLY A 441 1.19 1.26 -4.29
C GLY A 441 1.93 1.46 -2.98
N PHE A 442 2.70 2.53 -2.90
CA PHE A 442 3.53 2.89 -1.76
C PHE A 442 3.36 4.36 -1.40
N GLY A 443 3.41 4.60 -0.09
CA GLY A 443 3.52 5.91 0.54
C GLY A 443 3.44 5.75 2.05
N GLN A 444 3.51 6.87 2.75
CA GLN A 444 3.63 6.93 4.20
C GLN A 444 2.50 7.76 4.81
N THR A 445 2.54 7.95 6.13
CA THR A 445 1.55 8.84 6.78
C THR A 445 1.80 10.30 6.39
N GLU A 446 3.07 10.62 6.13
CA GLU A 446 3.60 11.90 5.71
C GLU A 446 3.34 12.21 4.22
N THR A 447 2.97 11.21 3.42
CA THR A 447 2.75 11.35 1.98
C THR A 447 1.36 10.87 1.55
N THR A 448 1.11 10.98 0.24
CA THR A 448 0.06 10.23 -0.46
C THR A 448 0.71 9.13 -1.30
N LEU A 449 0.12 8.76 -2.44
CA LEU A 449 0.66 7.74 -3.33
C LEU A 449 1.94 8.24 -4.02
N SER A 450 3.09 7.82 -3.49
CA SER A 450 4.42 8.23 -3.96
C SER A 450 4.96 7.35 -5.07
N ILE A 451 4.66 6.05 -5.05
CA ILE A 451 5.09 5.06 -6.05
C ILE A 451 3.92 4.12 -6.30
N ALA A 452 3.65 3.72 -7.54
CA ALA A 452 2.57 2.80 -7.85
C ALA A 452 2.71 2.08 -9.19
N ASN A 453 1.98 0.97 -9.30
CA ASN A 453 1.59 0.41 -10.58
C ASN A 453 0.33 1.16 -11.08
N PHE A 454 0.52 2.15 -11.94
CA PHE A 454 -0.56 3.00 -12.47
C PHE A 454 -1.45 2.27 -13.50
N VAL A 455 -2.67 2.75 -13.65
CA VAL A 455 -3.59 2.30 -14.71
C VAL A 455 -2.91 2.45 -16.08
N GLY A 456 -2.92 1.37 -16.86
CA GLY A 456 -2.25 1.30 -18.15
C GLY A 456 -0.80 0.80 -18.09
N SER A 457 -0.19 0.71 -16.90
CA SER A 457 1.12 0.09 -16.75
C SER A 457 1.04 -1.44 -16.57
N THR A 458 2.17 -2.11 -16.81
CA THR A 458 2.30 -3.55 -16.55
C THR A 458 3.00 -3.76 -15.21
N PRO A 459 2.38 -4.35 -14.18
CA PRO A 459 3.06 -4.56 -12.92
C PRO A 459 4.13 -5.65 -13.03
N LYS A 460 5.28 -5.41 -12.40
CA LYS A 460 6.29 -6.43 -12.14
C LYS A 460 6.06 -6.98 -10.74
N ILE A 461 5.87 -8.29 -10.62
CA ILE A 461 5.56 -8.93 -9.33
C ILE A 461 6.70 -8.67 -8.34
N GLY A 462 6.38 -8.12 -7.17
CA GLY A 462 7.36 -7.73 -6.14
C GLY A 462 7.90 -6.30 -6.27
N SER A 463 7.54 -5.58 -7.33
CA SER A 463 7.82 -4.15 -7.48
C SER A 463 6.64 -3.29 -7.03
N MET A 464 6.96 -2.20 -6.33
CA MET A 464 5.99 -1.17 -5.97
C MET A 464 5.47 -0.39 -7.19
N GLY A 465 6.10 -0.54 -8.36
CA GLY A 465 5.80 0.19 -9.58
C GLY A 465 6.74 1.38 -9.80
N LYS A 466 6.25 2.44 -10.44
CA LYS A 466 7.04 3.62 -10.79
C LYS A 466 6.70 4.81 -9.90
N ALA A 467 7.60 5.78 -9.83
CA ALA A 467 7.35 7.04 -9.14
C ALA A 467 6.06 7.71 -9.65
N SER A 468 5.27 8.22 -8.71
CA SER A 468 4.08 9.00 -9.02
C SER A 468 4.50 10.34 -9.62
N PRO A 469 3.94 10.77 -10.76
CA PRO A 469 4.21 12.11 -11.31
C PRO A 469 3.90 13.29 -10.37
N LEU A 470 3.21 13.03 -9.24
CA LEU A 470 3.02 14.01 -8.17
C LEU A 470 4.31 14.31 -7.38
N TYR A 471 5.25 13.38 -7.35
CA TYR A 471 6.46 13.44 -6.52
C TYR A 471 7.71 13.26 -7.38
N ASP A 472 8.67 14.18 -7.26
CA ASP A 472 10.01 14.01 -7.82
C ASP A 472 10.81 13.06 -6.92
N VAL A 473 10.63 11.75 -7.14
CA VAL A 473 11.26 10.68 -6.36
C VAL A 473 12.66 10.38 -6.90
N VAL A 474 13.64 10.32 -6.00
CA VAL A 474 15.02 9.90 -6.27
C VAL A 474 15.47 8.83 -5.30
N ILE A 475 16.49 8.04 -5.70
CA ILE A 475 17.15 7.07 -4.83
C ILE A 475 18.53 7.63 -4.45
N LEU A 476 18.76 7.92 -3.16
CA LEU A 476 20.01 8.50 -2.67
C LEU A 476 20.88 7.48 -1.92
N ASP A 477 22.19 7.53 -2.15
CA ASP A 477 23.17 6.80 -1.34
C ASP A 477 23.39 7.50 0.03
N PRO A 478 24.14 6.88 0.97
CA PRO A 478 24.41 7.49 2.27
C PRO A 478 25.22 8.79 2.24
N ASP A 479 25.87 9.10 1.12
CA ASP A 479 26.65 10.32 0.91
C ASP A 479 25.80 11.43 0.24
N GLY A 480 24.52 11.15 -0.05
CA GLY A 480 23.57 12.08 -0.65
C GLY A 480 23.60 12.14 -2.17
N ASN A 481 24.29 11.21 -2.84
CA ASN A 481 24.33 11.16 -4.31
C ASN A 481 23.24 10.24 -4.87
N GLU A 482 22.72 10.57 -6.04
CA GLU A 482 21.76 9.70 -6.73
C GLU A 482 22.41 8.36 -7.12
N CYS A 483 21.77 7.26 -6.73
CA CYS A 483 22.19 5.90 -7.03
C CYS A 483 22.07 5.59 -8.53
N LYS A 484 22.95 4.72 -9.04
CA LYS A 484 22.80 4.15 -10.38
C LYS A 484 21.70 3.11 -10.39
N THR A 485 21.21 2.77 -11.58
CA THR A 485 20.28 1.65 -11.78
C THR A 485 20.81 0.38 -11.13
N GLY A 486 19.95 -0.29 -10.35
CA GLY A 486 20.26 -1.51 -9.60
C GLY A 486 20.88 -1.28 -8.22
N ASP A 487 21.45 -0.11 -7.93
CA ASP A 487 22.03 0.20 -6.63
C ASP A 487 20.93 0.49 -5.59
N ALA A 488 21.16 0.05 -4.35
CA ALA A 488 20.22 0.23 -3.25
C ALA A 488 20.52 1.53 -2.48
N GLY A 489 19.53 2.41 -2.41
CA GLY A 489 19.58 3.67 -1.69
C GLY A 489 18.25 4.00 -1.00
N GLU A 490 18.19 5.16 -0.34
CA GLU A 490 16.98 5.69 0.28
C GLU A 490 16.06 6.33 -0.77
N ILE A 491 14.77 6.06 -0.66
CA ILE A 491 13.73 6.78 -1.41
C ILE A 491 13.61 8.18 -0.81
N CYS A 492 13.93 9.21 -1.59
CA CYS A 492 13.79 10.61 -1.20
C CYS A 492 12.88 11.35 -2.18
N ILE A 493 12.27 12.43 -1.72
CA ILE A 493 11.44 13.32 -2.55
C ILE A 493 12.13 14.67 -2.63
N ARG A 494 12.42 15.15 -3.85
CA ARG A 494 12.99 16.49 -4.04
C ARG A 494 11.94 17.55 -3.70
N THR A 495 12.35 18.53 -2.90
CA THR A 495 11.47 19.58 -2.36
C THR A 495 12.07 20.98 -2.47
N LYS A 496 13.27 21.11 -3.06
CA LYS A 496 13.99 22.38 -3.23
C LYS A 496 13.14 23.46 -3.91
N ASP A 497 12.31 23.08 -4.89
CA ASP A 497 11.46 23.99 -5.65
C ASP A 497 10.03 24.10 -5.07
N GLY A 498 9.82 23.58 -3.86
CA GLY A 498 8.55 23.58 -3.15
C GLY A 498 8.04 22.18 -2.84
N ALA A 499 7.26 22.07 -1.76
CA ALA A 499 6.62 20.82 -1.37
C ALA A 499 5.40 20.53 -2.29
N PRO A 500 5.28 19.31 -2.86
CA PRO A 500 4.13 18.93 -3.68
C PRO A 500 2.86 18.80 -2.83
N CYS A 501 1.69 18.95 -3.46
CA CYS A 501 0.42 18.66 -2.80
C CYS A 501 0.41 17.20 -2.30
N GLY A 502 -0.04 16.98 -1.07
CA GLY A 502 -0.05 15.65 -0.46
C GLY A 502 1.15 15.30 0.41
N LEU A 503 2.26 16.05 0.32
CA LEU A 503 3.32 15.96 1.32
C LEU A 503 2.89 16.71 2.59
N PHE A 504 3.19 16.15 3.76
CA PHE A 504 2.95 16.78 5.05
C PHE A 504 3.69 18.12 5.17
N ILE A 505 3.28 18.96 6.13
CA ILE A 505 3.91 20.26 6.42
C ILE A 505 4.88 20.21 7.61
N GLY A 506 5.24 19.00 8.05
CA GLY A 506 6.12 18.75 9.20
C GLY A 506 5.44 18.04 10.38
N TYR A 507 6.25 17.73 11.39
CA TYR A 507 5.78 17.15 12.65
C TYR A 507 5.35 18.24 13.63
N TYR A 508 4.14 18.13 14.17
CA TYR A 508 3.57 19.15 15.05
C TYR A 508 4.38 19.31 16.32
N LEU A 509 4.85 20.53 16.59
CA LEU A 509 5.67 20.90 17.75
C LEU A 509 6.97 20.08 17.88
N ASP A 510 7.48 19.55 16.77
CA ASP A 510 8.71 18.74 16.71
C ASP A 510 9.55 19.17 15.50
N GLU A 511 10.10 20.38 15.59
CA GLU A 511 10.92 20.99 14.54
C GLU A 511 12.23 20.24 14.33
N GLU A 512 12.85 19.75 15.43
CA GLU A 512 14.05 18.93 15.38
C GLU A 512 13.79 17.70 14.49
N LYS A 513 12.71 16.96 14.74
CA LYS A 513 12.45 15.77 13.94
C LYS A 513 12.01 16.08 12.51
N THR A 514 11.38 17.24 12.31
CA THR A 514 11.05 17.71 10.96
C THR A 514 12.33 17.98 10.16
N ASN A 515 13.29 18.68 10.75
CA ASN A 515 14.58 18.98 10.12
C ASN A 515 15.44 17.71 9.91
N GLU A 516 15.34 16.71 10.80
CA GLU A 516 16.01 15.43 10.61
C GLU A 516 15.53 14.63 9.39
N VAL A 517 14.28 14.81 8.94
CA VAL A 517 13.74 14.12 7.75
C VAL A 517 13.60 15.04 6.55
N TRP A 518 13.85 16.34 6.73
CA TRP A 518 13.69 17.35 5.70
C TRP A 518 14.90 18.27 5.69
N HIS A 519 15.92 17.86 4.92
CA HIS A 519 17.20 18.56 4.82
C HIS A 519 17.77 18.42 3.41
N ASP A 520 18.79 19.21 3.08
CA ASP A 520 19.51 19.18 1.80
C ASP A 520 18.62 19.30 0.54
N GLY A 521 17.42 19.87 0.69
CA GLY A 521 16.46 20.02 -0.41
C GLY A 521 15.63 18.77 -0.69
N PHE A 522 15.64 17.78 0.21
CA PHE A 522 14.91 16.52 0.11
C PHE A 522 14.07 16.24 1.35
N TYR A 523 12.94 15.57 1.14
CA TYR A 523 12.27 14.81 2.19
C TYR A 523 12.76 13.36 2.15
N HIS A 524 13.33 12.91 3.26
CA HIS A 524 13.89 11.58 3.49
C HIS A 524 12.81 10.65 4.08
N THR A 525 12.45 9.60 3.34
CA THR A 525 11.36 8.68 3.75
C THR A 525 11.81 7.70 4.83
N GLY A 526 13.11 7.39 4.91
CA GLY A 526 13.67 6.31 5.71
C GLY A 526 13.44 4.90 5.15
N ASP A 527 12.92 4.79 3.92
CA ASP A 527 12.69 3.53 3.20
C ASP A 527 13.73 3.34 2.10
N GLN A 528 14.28 2.12 1.95
CA GLN A 528 15.23 1.79 0.90
C GLN A 528 14.58 1.06 -0.27
N ALA A 529 15.05 1.36 -1.48
CA ALA A 529 14.69 0.65 -2.70
C ALA A 529 15.87 0.56 -3.67
N THR A 530 15.75 -0.36 -4.63
CA THR A 530 16.52 -0.31 -5.88
C THR A 530 15.60 0.13 -7.02
N MET A 531 16.17 0.73 -8.06
CA MET A 531 15.44 1.08 -9.29
C MET A 531 16.01 0.31 -10.47
N ASP A 532 15.16 -0.32 -11.28
CA ASP A 532 15.58 -1.01 -12.49
C ASP A 532 15.64 -0.09 -13.73
N GLU A 533 16.08 -0.64 -14.85
CA GLU A 533 16.29 0.08 -16.12
C GLU A 533 14.99 0.67 -16.69
N ASP A 534 13.84 0.11 -16.33
CA ASP A 534 12.52 0.56 -16.75
C ASP A 534 11.90 1.58 -15.76
N GLY A 535 12.63 1.93 -14.69
CA GLY A 535 12.18 2.83 -13.63
C GLY A 535 11.25 2.19 -12.60
N TYR A 536 11.17 0.86 -12.54
CA TYR A 536 10.42 0.17 -11.48
C TYR A 536 11.24 0.12 -10.19
N LEU A 537 10.56 0.39 -9.08
CA LEU A 537 11.15 0.47 -7.76
C LEU A 537 10.85 -0.80 -6.96
N TRP A 538 11.89 -1.40 -6.41
CA TRP A 538 11.83 -2.64 -5.64
C TRP A 538 12.13 -2.34 -4.18
N TYR A 539 11.17 -2.62 -3.31
CA TYR A 539 11.31 -2.32 -1.88
C TYR A 539 12.37 -3.23 -1.24
N VAL A 540 13.35 -2.63 -0.57
CA VAL A 540 14.40 -3.38 0.15
C VAL A 540 14.05 -3.51 1.63
N GLY A 541 13.58 -2.43 2.25
CA GLY A 541 13.28 -2.40 3.68
C GLY A 541 13.46 -1.01 4.28
N ARG A 542 13.10 -0.85 5.56
CA ARG A 542 13.45 0.36 6.30
C ARG A 542 14.95 0.39 6.56
N ILE A 543 15.55 1.58 6.53
CA ILE A 543 16.99 1.77 6.80
C ILE A 543 17.41 1.11 8.13
N ASP A 544 16.55 1.16 9.15
CA ASP A 544 16.79 0.57 10.48
C ASP A 544 16.58 -0.96 10.54
N ASP A 545 15.99 -1.58 9.52
CA ASP A 545 15.69 -3.01 9.45
C ASP A 545 16.56 -3.78 8.43
N VAL A 546 17.32 -3.11 7.55
CA VAL A 546 18.22 -3.77 6.58
C VAL A 546 19.33 -4.53 7.30
N ILE A 547 19.44 -5.84 7.02
CA ILE A 547 20.44 -6.73 7.64
C ILE A 547 21.77 -6.57 6.90
N LYS A 548 22.83 -6.25 7.63
CA LYS A 548 24.20 -6.19 7.11
C LYS A 548 24.96 -7.44 7.54
N SER A 549 25.01 -8.46 6.68
CA SER A 549 25.67 -9.74 6.96
C SER A 549 26.85 -9.96 6.02
N SER A 550 28.07 -10.03 6.55
CA SER A 550 29.29 -10.28 5.76
C SER A 550 29.47 -9.33 4.55
N GLY A 551 29.07 -8.06 4.70
CA GLY A 551 29.12 -7.05 3.64
C GLY A 551 27.91 -7.02 2.71
N TYR A 552 27.02 -8.01 2.77
CA TYR A 552 25.76 -8.03 2.00
C TYR A 552 24.68 -7.21 2.72
N ARG A 553 23.92 -6.43 1.95
CA ARG A 553 22.67 -5.80 2.39
C ARG A 553 21.53 -6.74 2.05
N ILE A 554 20.83 -7.22 3.07
CA ILE A 554 19.79 -8.23 2.94
C ILE A 554 18.48 -7.61 3.40
N GLY A 555 17.52 -7.52 2.49
CA GLY A 555 16.15 -7.10 2.78
C GLY A 555 15.40 -8.23 3.50
N PRO A 556 14.79 -7.98 4.68
CA PRO A 556 14.02 -8.99 5.40
C PRO A 556 12.88 -9.58 4.57
N PHE A 557 12.22 -8.75 3.77
CA PHE A 557 10.99 -9.10 3.05
C PHE A 557 11.17 -10.19 1.99
N GLU A 558 12.31 -10.21 1.30
CA GLU A 558 12.60 -11.23 0.29
C GLU A 558 12.61 -12.63 0.89
N ILE A 559 13.23 -12.78 2.07
CA ILE A 559 13.32 -14.05 2.77
C ILE A 559 11.98 -14.43 3.40
N GLU A 560 11.26 -13.45 3.96
CA GLU A 560 9.89 -13.65 4.43
C GLU A 560 9.01 -14.20 3.31
N SER A 561 9.12 -13.65 2.10
CA SER A 561 8.31 -14.06 0.95
C SER A 561 8.53 -15.53 0.57
N VAL A 562 9.78 -15.98 0.51
CA VAL A 562 10.12 -17.38 0.22
C VAL A 562 9.65 -18.32 1.34
N ILE A 563 9.82 -17.94 2.61
CA ILE A 563 9.33 -18.76 3.73
C ILE A 563 7.80 -18.87 3.71
N MET A 564 7.10 -17.82 3.28
CA MET A 564 5.63 -17.80 3.19
C MET A 564 5.06 -18.68 2.07
N GLU A 565 5.88 -19.18 1.14
CA GLU A 565 5.46 -20.18 0.13
C GLU A 565 5.16 -21.54 0.78
N LEU A 566 5.74 -21.82 1.95
CA LEU A 566 5.56 -23.07 2.67
C LEU A 566 4.13 -23.15 3.25
N PRO A 567 3.35 -24.20 2.95
CA PRO A 567 1.91 -24.24 3.25
C PRO A 567 1.59 -24.28 4.75
N TYR A 568 2.56 -24.67 5.57
CA TYR A 568 2.46 -24.77 7.01
C TYR A 568 2.92 -23.52 7.77
N VAL A 569 3.44 -22.50 7.08
CA VAL A 569 3.80 -21.20 7.65
C VAL A 569 2.58 -20.28 7.61
N LEU A 570 2.20 -19.74 8.77
CA LEU A 570 1.12 -18.76 8.89
C LEU A 570 1.64 -17.32 8.79
N GLU A 571 2.72 -17.01 9.50
CA GLU A 571 3.40 -15.71 9.46
C GLU A 571 4.91 -15.88 9.66
N CYS A 572 5.70 -14.97 9.11
CA CYS A 572 7.15 -14.93 9.28
C CYS A 572 7.63 -13.50 9.49
N ALA A 573 8.59 -13.32 10.39
CA ALA A 573 9.34 -12.09 10.56
C ALA A 573 10.84 -12.38 10.48
N ILE A 574 11.55 -11.64 9.63
CA ILE A 574 12.99 -11.70 9.50
C ILE A 574 13.63 -10.52 10.22
N THR A 575 14.59 -10.80 11.10
CA THR A 575 15.33 -9.79 11.86
C THR A 575 16.84 -10.04 11.83
N PRO A 576 17.66 -8.98 11.90
CA PRO A 576 19.09 -9.12 12.16
C PRO A 576 19.32 -9.54 13.61
N VAL A 577 20.26 -10.46 13.80
CA VAL A 577 20.82 -10.82 15.12
C VAL A 577 22.34 -10.62 15.07
N PRO A 578 22.98 -10.03 16.10
CA PRO A 578 24.44 -9.88 16.11
C PRO A 578 25.17 -11.21 15.96
N ASP A 579 26.27 -11.19 15.21
CA ASP A 579 27.16 -12.34 15.00
C ASP A 579 28.61 -11.86 14.99
N GLU A 580 29.47 -12.52 15.78
CA GLU A 580 30.85 -12.10 15.99
C GLU A 580 31.69 -12.10 14.71
N VAL A 581 31.33 -12.94 13.72
CA VAL A 581 32.10 -13.12 12.48
C VAL A 581 31.49 -12.31 11.34
N ARG A 582 30.17 -12.23 11.28
CA ARG A 582 29.42 -11.68 10.13
C ARG A 582 28.84 -10.30 10.38
N GLY A 583 29.05 -9.75 11.58
CA GLY A 583 28.40 -8.53 12.07
C GLY A 583 26.96 -8.81 12.47
N GLN A 584 26.13 -9.21 11.50
CA GLN A 584 24.77 -9.70 11.73
C GLN A 584 24.51 -10.98 10.95
N ILE A 585 23.57 -11.79 11.43
CA ILE A 585 22.99 -12.94 10.72
C ILE A 585 21.48 -12.82 10.62
N VAL A 586 20.91 -13.52 9.64
CA VAL A 586 19.47 -13.58 9.42
C VAL A 586 18.82 -14.55 10.41
N LYS A 587 17.81 -14.10 11.14
CA LYS A 587 16.91 -14.92 11.96
C LYS A 587 15.49 -14.86 11.42
N ALA A 588 14.84 -16.03 11.32
CA ALA A 588 13.41 -16.16 11.06
C ALA A 588 12.66 -16.50 12.34
N THR A 589 11.67 -15.68 12.69
CA THR A 589 10.67 -15.98 13.72
C THR A 589 9.35 -16.31 13.03
N ILE A 590 8.83 -17.51 13.25
CA ILE A 590 7.76 -18.11 12.45
C ILE A 590 6.58 -18.52 13.33
N VAL A 591 5.37 -18.16 12.88
CA VAL A 591 4.11 -18.72 13.39
C VAL A 591 3.65 -19.80 12.43
N LEU A 592 3.37 -20.98 12.94
CA LEU A 592 2.90 -22.13 12.16
C LEU A 592 1.37 -22.18 12.09
N THR A 593 0.82 -22.89 11.11
CA THR A 593 -0.63 -23.14 11.05
C THR A 593 -1.10 -24.02 12.22
N LYS A 594 -2.40 -23.93 12.58
CA LYS A 594 -3.00 -24.54 13.80
C LYS A 594 -2.78 -26.04 14.02
N ASN A 595 -2.27 -26.78 13.04
CA ASN A 595 -2.04 -28.22 13.12
C ASN A 595 -0.58 -28.63 12.85
N THR A 596 0.35 -27.68 12.78
CA THR A 596 1.76 -27.96 12.52
C THR A 596 2.58 -27.75 13.78
N VAL A 597 3.40 -28.75 14.15
CA VAL A 597 4.31 -28.67 15.29
C VAL A 597 5.71 -28.28 14.81
N GLY A 598 6.30 -27.28 15.45
CA GLY A 598 7.66 -26.86 15.17
C GLY A 598 8.68 -27.89 15.66
N THR A 599 9.47 -28.46 14.74
CA THR A 599 10.53 -29.44 15.05
C THR A 599 11.88 -28.98 14.49
N ASP A 600 12.99 -29.53 14.98
CA ASP A 600 14.31 -29.21 14.42
C ASP A 600 14.49 -29.72 12.99
N ALA A 601 13.78 -30.79 12.62
CA ALA A 601 13.69 -31.23 11.22
C ALA A 601 13.02 -30.15 10.36
N LEU A 602 11.91 -29.58 10.84
CA LEU A 602 11.19 -28.51 10.14
C LEU A 602 12.03 -27.22 10.03
N LYS A 603 12.82 -26.88 11.06
CA LYS A 603 13.78 -25.77 10.97
C LYS A 603 14.77 -25.99 9.83
N LYS A 604 15.36 -27.19 9.74
CA LYS A 604 16.32 -27.53 8.67
C LYS A 604 15.65 -27.51 7.30
N GLU A 605 14.43 -28.02 7.19
CA GLU A 605 13.63 -27.96 5.96
C GLU A 605 13.43 -26.51 5.49
N ILE A 606 12.98 -25.62 6.39
CA ILE A 606 12.81 -24.19 6.07
C ILE A 606 14.14 -23.56 5.64
N GLN A 607 15.22 -23.84 6.36
CA GLN A 607 16.55 -23.32 6.02
C GLN A 607 17.01 -23.79 4.63
N GLU A 608 16.80 -25.06 4.32
CA GLU A 608 17.19 -25.64 3.03
C GLU A 608 16.30 -25.14 1.89
N TYR A 609 15.01 -24.97 2.16
CA TYR A 609 14.07 -24.36 1.22
C TYR A 609 14.53 -22.94 0.84
N VAL A 610 14.85 -22.10 1.83
CA VAL A 610 15.34 -20.74 1.54
C VAL A 610 16.68 -20.75 0.80
N LYS A 611 17.62 -21.64 1.15
CA LYS A 611 18.92 -21.74 0.44
C LYS A 611 18.77 -22.11 -1.03
N THR A 612 17.76 -22.91 -1.37
CA THR A 612 17.53 -23.40 -2.73
C THR A 612 16.70 -22.42 -3.57
N HIS A 613 15.96 -21.52 -2.92
CA HIS A 613 15.04 -20.56 -3.57
C HIS A 613 15.51 -19.10 -3.45
N THR A 614 16.63 -18.84 -2.77
CA THR A 614 17.28 -17.52 -2.68
C THR A 614 18.79 -17.65 -2.84
N ALA A 615 19.48 -16.51 -2.98
CA ALA A 615 20.94 -16.52 -2.94
C ALA A 615 21.44 -17.12 -1.59
N PRO A 616 22.42 -18.06 -1.58
CA PRO A 616 22.79 -18.81 -0.39
C PRO A 616 23.27 -18.01 0.83
N TYR A 617 23.53 -16.71 0.69
CA TYR A 617 23.88 -15.84 1.82
C TYR A 617 22.65 -15.27 2.56
N LYS A 618 21.45 -15.38 1.98
CA LYS A 618 20.20 -14.82 2.53
C LYS A 618 19.46 -15.76 3.49
N TYR A 619 19.78 -17.06 3.50
CA TYR A 619 19.03 -18.02 4.33
C TYR A 619 19.09 -17.70 5.83
N PRO A 620 17.99 -17.97 6.57
CA PRO A 620 17.96 -17.75 8.02
C PRO A 620 18.88 -18.74 8.72
N ARG A 621 19.92 -18.26 9.39
CA ARG A 621 20.82 -19.08 10.22
C ARG A 621 20.14 -19.53 11.51
N ILE A 622 19.14 -18.78 11.97
CA ILE A 622 18.32 -19.09 13.13
C ILE A 622 16.86 -19.18 12.69
N VAL A 623 16.17 -20.26 13.10
CA VAL A 623 14.71 -20.39 12.95
C VAL A 623 14.11 -20.62 14.33
N GLU A 624 13.19 -19.74 14.73
CA GLU A 624 12.46 -19.79 16.00
C GLU A 624 10.95 -19.89 15.72
N PHE A 625 10.29 -20.86 16.34
CA PHE A 625 8.83 -20.97 16.27
C PHE A 625 8.21 -20.29 17.48
N VAL A 626 7.18 -19.47 17.24
CA VAL A 626 6.42 -18.73 18.26
C VAL A 626 4.93 -18.91 18.03
N GLU A 627 4.13 -18.70 19.07
CA GLU A 627 2.67 -18.75 18.97
C GLU A 627 2.11 -17.54 18.21
N GLU A 628 2.71 -16.37 18.39
CA GLU A 628 2.35 -15.13 17.70
C GLU A 628 3.56 -14.20 17.51
N LEU A 629 3.50 -13.34 16.49
CA LEU A 629 4.46 -12.25 16.30
C LEU A 629 4.00 -11.00 17.07
N PRO A 630 4.91 -10.23 17.70
CA PRO A 630 4.54 -8.94 18.29
C PRO A 630 4.09 -7.99 17.19
N LYS A 631 2.92 -7.39 17.35
CA LYS A 631 2.31 -6.49 16.36
C LYS A 631 1.94 -5.15 16.97
N THR A 632 1.90 -4.13 16.13
CA THR A 632 1.26 -2.85 16.47
C THR A 632 -0.26 -3.05 16.52
N ILE A 633 -0.95 -2.07 17.07
CA ILE A 633 -2.42 -1.96 17.04
C ILE A 633 -2.96 -2.05 15.60
N SER A 634 -2.18 -1.62 14.59
CA SER A 634 -2.55 -1.74 13.16
C SER A 634 -2.33 -3.13 12.55
N GLY A 635 -1.82 -4.10 13.32
CA GLY A 635 -1.47 -5.44 12.83
C GLY A 635 -0.08 -5.57 12.20
N LYS A 636 0.67 -4.47 12.03
CA LYS A 636 2.06 -4.50 11.51
C LYS A 636 3.02 -5.16 12.52
N VAL A 637 3.86 -6.08 12.06
CA VAL A 637 4.89 -6.76 12.88
C VAL A 637 5.89 -5.74 13.45
N ARG A 638 6.18 -5.83 14.76
CA ARG A 638 7.15 -4.99 15.47
C ARG A 638 8.52 -5.67 15.56
N ARG A 639 9.30 -5.62 14.47
CA ARG A 639 10.64 -6.22 14.40
C ARG A 639 11.60 -5.72 15.48
N VAL A 640 11.47 -4.47 15.90
CA VAL A 640 12.26 -3.87 17.01
C VAL A 640 12.03 -4.63 18.33
N GLU A 641 10.81 -5.06 18.61
CA GLU A 641 10.50 -5.82 19.82
C GLU A 641 11.07 -7.24 19.77
N ILE A 642 11.00 -7.89 18.60
CA ILE A 642 11.66 -9.17 18.36
C ILE A 642 13.17 -9.04 18.63
N ARG A 643 13.82 -8.03 18.04
CA ARG A 643 15.25 -7.75 18.26
C ARG A 643 15.57 -7.48 19.73
N LYS A 644 14.76 -6.69 20.43
CA LYS A 644 14.96 -6.39 21.85
C LYS A 644 14.89 -7.65 22.71
N ASN A 645 13.92 -8.52 22.44
CA ASN A 645 13.76 -9.80 23.13
C ASN A 645 14.94 -10.74 22.84
N ASP A 646 15.45 -10.74 21.61
CA ASP A 646 16.65 -11.49 21.22
C ASP A 646 17.90 -11.01 21.94
N MET A 647 18.12 -9.70 21.98
CA MET A 647 19.25 -9.11 22.73
C MET A 647 19.18 -9.44 24.22
N GLN A 648 17.98 -9.45 24.81
CA GLN A 648 17.79 -9.87 26.20
C GLN A 648 18.10 -11.36 26.41
N LYS A 649 17.70 -12.23 25.47
CA LYS A 649 18.04 -13.66 25.50
C LYS A 649 19.55 -13.90 25.37
N MET A 650 20.26 -13.11 24.57
CA MET A 650 21.72 -13.22 24.40
C MET A 650 22.52 -12.63 25.56
N SER A 651 21.92 -11.73 26.35
CA SER A 651 22.53 -11.18 27.57
C SER A 651 22.39 -12.06 28.82
N LYS A 652 21.67 -13.17 28.71
CA LYS A 652 21.52 -14.22 29.73
C LYS A 652 22.34 -15.43 29.32
#